data_AF-A0A443HI55-F1
#
_entry.id   AF-A0A443HI55-F1
#
_cell.length_a   1.000
_cell.length_b   1.000
_cell.length_c   1.000
_cell.angle_alpha   90.00
_cell.angle_beta   90.00
_cell.angle_gamma   90.00
#
_symmetry.space_group_name_H-M   'P 1'
#
loop_
_entity.id
_entity.type
_entity.pdbx_description
1 polymer ?
#
loop_
_entity_poly.entity_id
_entity_poly.type
_entity_poly.pdbx_seq_one_letter_code
_entity_poly.pdbx_strand_id
1 'polypeptide(L)'
;MASQKLPGPEWFTTPQGSDAPKGLAREASIRRPCRVNFYECESDDYVECRVRLLLDSQNPRLVISVGPQGDGSPGAQLVFTVESNTFTLGVEKPGDTLYQTIKDARKRMPRLFEGFPTTSLYLVKLHGAPIQTGQSWRLEGEARSNWEKLSQWANQHRNMLVWKKWLPSHKNFEQINSWFSVLQSKVAAVPGGRAAFWAYTATKPAQLPDGSEGRRPELTWLRMTGDNRESREEYCKWIPSDPFFCNELERQWRLVEGTRIERDAQYWSITRTFSLKRHHRFMMEHHEPSSCFVHVKVQRAVDGEHQFMIPCIKPSITAKLAFVDSDTKEVQDTDLQYSGIFVQRQTTCDFVIAMSEPPEISPQGRFIVVVADPDSEPNLQSIDRQIDALKEAGTTMVYGDMESQLGQGYSLHNTIMARGEELNPHSAGYFELSIHQLSSLDRPTQEMRLAYILQKFPLSESQRRAFDRSIYHICAGVHLIQGPPGTGKTRTASVIILALACLHVRVLLAAGSNKGVDNLAAAVLRELDNDPTLSDWCDGQLVRLRSPSYQISSLRAKSALHTVSKEHRDNLSKDEEDLLRVQMDSLVLAHAEGDPESELHSQLLKLLSFDETRGLTQKSSEQLSDCLDKLSIAELSRSRIVATTLTNAYQEILQHPDSFQPDVLVCDESSQCLEGDHMIAMTIPSIRAVIFLGDPDLRPPPLISEHGRNECALYLKRSLMERLYAAGYPCTVLSTDYGSHVQSLDLRNREGYH
;
A
#
# COMPACT_ATOMS: atom_id res chain seq x y z
N MET A 1 -42.47 -1.13 -18.33
CA MET A 1 -41.57 -0.34 -17.45
C MET A 1 -41.21 0.91 -18.21
N ALA A 2 -41.56 2.09 -17.67
CA ALA A 2 -41.21 3.37 -18.27
C ALA A 2 -39.71 3.41 -18.57
N SER A 3 -39.33 3.89 -19.75
CA SER A 3 -37.94 4.12 -20.12
C SER A 3 -37.34 5.05 -19.08
N GLN A 4 -36.56 4.54 -18.13
CA GLN A 4 -35.64 5.39 -17.38
C GLN A 4 -34.78 6.08 -18.45
N LYS A 5 -34.98 7.39 -18.61
CA LYS A 5 -34.09 8.20 -19.44
C LYS A 5 -32.70 7.95 -18.88
N LEU A 6 -31.86 7.35 -19.70
CA LEU A 6 -30.46 7.25 -19.34
C LEU A 6 -29.93 8.66 -19.22
N PRO A 7 -29.10 8.90 -18.24
CA PRO A 7 -28.60 10.22 -18.01
C PRO A 7 -27.55 10.61 -19.06
N GLY A 8 -27.65 11.84 -19.55
CA GLY A 8 -26.72 12.41 -20.52
C GLY A 8 -25.46 12.98 -19.86
N PRO A 9 -24.65 13.77 -20.60
CA PRO A 9 -23.45 14.42 -20.09
C PRO A 9 -23.62 15.18 -18.76
N GLU A 10 -24.85 15.66 -18.50
CA GLU A 10 -25.27 16.35 -17.28
C GLU A 10 -25.18 15.48 -16.00
N TRP A 11 -25.13 14.15 -16.13
CA TRP A 11 -24.90 13.22 -15.01
C TRP A 11 -23.63 13.52 -14.24
N PHE A 12 -22.58 13.96 -14.93
CA PHE A 12 -21.29 14.27 -14.33
C PHE A 12 -21.24 15.69 -13.77
N THR A 13 -22.28 16.49 -14.04
CA THR A 13 -22.39 17.88 -13.54
C THR A 13 -23.37 18.01 -12.37
N THR A 14 -24.27 17.04 -12.19
CA THR A 14 -25.28 17.03 -11.12
C THR A 14 -25.22 15.72 -10.35
N PRO A 15 -25.27 15.72 -9.00
CA PRO A 15 -25.31 14.49 -8.22
C PRO A 15 -26.55 13.66 -8.55
N GLN A 16 -26.35 12.41 -8.99
CA GLN A 16 -27.46 11.51 -9.34
C GLN A 16 -27.36 10.12 -8.68
N GLY A 17 -26.28 9.90 -7.92
CA GLY A 17 -26.05 8.68 -7.14
C GLY A 17 -25.45 7.51 -7.95
N SER A 18 -24.47 6.83 -7.34
CA SER A 18 -23.69 5.69 -7.87
C SER A 18 -22.89 5.93 -9.17
N ASP A 19 -21.78 5.19 -9.30
CA ASP A 19 -20.81 5.33 -10.40
C ASP A 19 -21.36 4.99 -11.81
N ALA A 20 -22.36 4.10 -11.85
CA ALA A 20 -23.08 3.71 -13.06
C ALA A 20 -24.55 3.39 -12.73
N PRO A 21 -25.50 3.56 -13.66
CA PRO A 21 -26.92 3.27 -13.41
C PRO A 21 -27.15 1.86 -12.82
N LYS A 22 -27.98 1.77 -11.76
CA LYS A 22 -28.21 0.53 -10.99
C LYS A 22 -28.60 -0.64 -11.91
N GLY A 23 -27.87 -1.75 -11.82
CA GLY A 23 -28.07 -2.97 -12.62
C GLY A 23 -27.35 -2.99 -13.97
N LEU A 24 -27.04 -1.83 -14.56
CA LEU A 24 -26.39 -1.72 -15.87
C LEU A 24 -24.94 -2.19 -15.85
N ALA A 25 -24.16 -1.75 -14.85
CA ALA A 25 -22.78 -2.18 -14.67
C ALA A 25 -22.65 -3.69 -14.41
N ARG A 26 -23.57 -4.25 -13.62
CA ARG A 26 -23.64 -5.69 -13.38
C ARG A 26 -23.92 -6.44 -14.68
N GLU A 27 -24.85 -5.99 -15.51
CA GLU A 27 -25.14 -6.66 -16.77
C GLU A 27 -24.02 -6.55 -17.80
N ALA A 28 -23.39 -5.37 -17.91
CA ALA A 28 -22.30 -5.11 -18.85
C ALA A 28 -21.04 -5.92 -18.54
N SER A 29 -20.75 -6.13 -17.24
CA SER A 29 -19.58 -6.88 -16.77
C SER A 29 -19.71 -8.40 -16.91
N ILE A 30 -20.91 -8.93 -17.22
CA ILE A 30 -21.09 -10.37 -17.50
C ILE A 30 -20.28 -10.77 -18.72
N ARG A 31 -19.39 -11.75 -18.56
CA ARG A 31 -18.62 -12.37 -19.65
C ARG A 31 -19.54 -13.16 -20.58
N ARG A 32 -19.77 -12.65 -21.79
CA ARG A 32 -20.61 -13.32 -22.81
C ARG A 32 -19.74 -13.93 -23.90
N PRO A 33 -20.08 -15.13 -24.43
CA PRO A 33 -19.42 -15.69 -25.60
C PRO A 33 -19.47 -14.72 -26.80
N CYS A 34 -18.38 -14.63 -27.54
CA CYS A 34 -18.25 -13.81 -28.73
C CYS A 34 -17.29 -14.44 -29.74
N ARG A 35 -17.38 -13.97 -30.99
CA ARG A 35 -16.45 -14.27 -32.06
C ARG A 35 -15.72 -12.99 -32.44
N VAL A 36 -14.40 -13.05 -32.57
CA VAL A 36 -13.57 -11.89 -32.92
C VAL A 36 -12.89 -12.12 -34.24
N ASN A 37 -12.98 -11.14 -35.13
CA ASN A 37 -12.19 -11.06 -36.35
C ASN A 37 -11.78 -9.59 -36.62
N PHE A 38 -11.10 -9.32 -37.72
CA PHE A 38 -10.59 -8.00 -38.06
C PHE A 38 -11.05 -7.58 -39.46
N TYR A 39 -11.33 -6.28 -39.65
CA TYR A 39 -11.94 -5.78 -40.89
C TYR A 39 -11.05 -6.00 -42.12
N GLU A 40 -9.74 -5.95 -41.91
CA GLU A 40 -8.71 -6.09 -42.94
C GLU A 40 -8.44 -7.56 -43.32
N CYS A 41 -8.99 -8.53 -42.59
CA CYS A 41 -8.94 -9.94 -42.98
C CYS A 41 -10.09 -10.24 -43.95
N GLU A 42 -9.77 -10.57 -45.21
CA GLU A 42 -10.76 -11.03 -46.20
C GLU A 42 -11.26 -12.47 -45.94
N SER A 43 -10.78 -13.10 -44.87
CA SER A 43 -11.13 -14.46 -44.44
C SER A 43 -12.35 -14.45 -43.50
N ASP A 44 -13.13 -15.52 -43.55
CA ASP A 44 -14.18 -15.85 -42.58
C ASP A 44 -13.63 -16.42 -41.26
N ASP A 45 -12.31 -16.43 -41.10
CA ASP A 45 -11.62 -16.82 -39.87
C ASP A 45 -12.00 -15.93 -38.68
N TYR A 46 -12.24 -16.57 -37.54
CA TYR A 46 -12.52 -15.90 -36.27
C TYR A 46 -11.88 -16.64 -35.09
N VAL A 47 -11.84 -15.97 -33.95
CA VAL A 47 -11.48 -16.55 -32.64
C VAL A 47 -12.71 -16.58 -31.75
N GLU A 48 -13.03 -17.73 -31.15
CA GLU A 48 -14.06 -17.83 -30.12
C GLU A 48 -13.48 -17.48 -28.75
N CYS A 49 -14.13 -16.55 -28.05
CA CYS A 49 -13.70 -16.05 -26.76
C CYS A 49 -14.88 -15.51 -25.96
N ARG A 50 -14.61 -14.85 -24.83
CA ARG A 50 -15.64 -14.14 -24.05
C ARG A 50 -15.32 -12.66 -23.96
N VAL A 51 -16.35 -11.84 -23.92
CA VAL A 51 -16.22 -10.39 -23.82
C VAL A 51 -17.08 -9.83 -22.70
N ARG A 52 -16.55 -8.82 -22.00
CA ARG A 52 -17.27 -7.98 -21.05
C ARG A 52 -16.95 -6.50 -21.28
N LEU A 53 -17.88 -5.64 -20.89
CA LEU A 53 -17.67 -4.19 -20.84
C LEU A 53 -17.61 -3.77 -19.37
N LEU A 54 -16.59 -3.00 -19.00
CA LEU A 54 -16.50 -2.36 -17.71
C LEU A 54 -16.93 -0.90 -17.87
N LEU A 55 -18.05 -0.57 -17.24
CA LEU A 55 -18.64 0.78 -17.22
C LEU A 55 -18.05 1.61 -16.06
N ASP A 56 -16.75 1.49 -15.84
CA ASP A 56 -15.99 2.25 -14.83
C ASP A 56 -16.01 3.73 -15.23
N SER A 57 -16.46 4.60 -14.33
CA SER A 57 -16.58 6.02 -14.68
C SER A 57 -15.24 6.73 -14.85
N GLN A 58 -14.12 6.11 -14.50
CA GLN A 58 -12.78 6.69 -14.66
C GLN A 58 -11.95 5.99 -15.73
N ASN A 59 -12.20 4.72 -16.01
CA ASN A 59 -11.45 3.98 -17.02
C ASN A 59 -12.32 2.91 -17.70
N PRO A 60 -13.32 3.31 -18.49
CA PRO A 60 -14.20 2.37 -19.17
C PRO A 60 -13.40 1.57 -20.20
N ARG A 61 -13.67 0.27 -20.26
CA ARG A 61 -12.84 -0.65 -21.05
C ARG A 61 -13.60 -1.87 -21.53
N LEU A 62 -13.15 -2.42 -22.66
CA LEU A 62 -13.55 -3.71 -23.17
C LEU A 62 -12.51 -4.75 -22.77
N VAL A 63 -12.97 -5.88 -22.23
CA VAL A 63 -12.07 -6.99 -21.87
C VAL A 63 -12.48 -8.22 -22.66
N ILE A 64 -11.52 -8.79 -23.39
CA ILE A 64 -11.66 -10.07 -24.09
C ILE A 64 -10.88 -11.12 -23.32
N SER A 65 -11.51 -12.24 -23.01
CA SER A 65 -10.92 -13.35 -22.25
C SER A 65 -10.88 -14.62 -23.11
N VAL A 66 -9.73 -15.29 -23.13
CA VAL A 66 -9.50 -16.54 -23.85
C VAL A 66 -9.21 -17.68 -22.85
N GLY A 67 -9.73 -18.88 -23.12
CA GLY A 67 -9.52 -20.07 -22.29
C GLY A 67 -10.49 -20.23 -21.11
N PRO A 68 -10.36 -21.33 -20.33
CA PRO A 68 -11.24 -21.65 -19.21
C PRO A 68 -11.23 -20.53 -18.16
N GLN A 69 -12.42 -20.19 -17.67
CA GLN A 69 -12.64 -19.15 -16.67
C GLN A 69 -13.27 -19.81 -15.44
N GLY A 70 -12.45 -20.38 -14.56
CA GLY A 70 -12.88 -20.82 -13.24
C GLY A 70 -12.92 -19.66 -12.25
N ASP A 71 -13.51 -19.87 -11.07
CA ASP A 71 -13.81 -18.83 -10.06
C ASP A 71 -12.59 -18.19 -9.37
N GLY A 72 -11.35 -18.50 -9.79
CA GLY A 72 -10.15 -17.92 -9.15
C GLY A 72 -8.90 -17.80 -10.03
N SER A 73 -8.90 -18.25 -11.29
CA SER A 73 -7.73 -18.10 -12.16
C SER A 73 -7.94 -16.94 -13.14
N PRO A 74 -7.05 -15.93 -13.18
CA PRO A 74 -7.10 -14.90 -14.20
C PRO A 74 -6.73 -15.54 -15.54
N GLY A 75 -7.73 -16.06 -16.25
CA GLY A 75 -7.56 -16.48 -17.63
C GLY A 75 -7.04 -15.32 -18.47
N ALA A 76 -6.37 -15.65 -19.58
CA ALA A 76 -5.69 -14.67 -20.43
C ALA A 76 -6.66 -13.58 -20.92
N GLN A 77 -6.28 -12.32 -20.74
CA GLN A 77 -7.12 -11.16 -21.04
C GLN A 77 -6.42 -10.16 -21.96
N LEU A 78 -7.12 -9.74 -23.01
CA LEU A 78 -6.79 -8.55 -23.77
C LEU A 78 -7.72 -7.41 -23.35
N VAL A 79 -7.13 -6.32 -22.89
CA VAL A 79 -7.84 -5.16 -22.36
C VAL A 79 -7.66 -3.98 -23.30
N PHE A 80 -8.78 -3.40 -23.71
CA PHE A 80 -8.86 -2.25 -24.59
C PHE A 80 -9.53 -1.09 -23.85
N THR A 81 -8.74 -0.07 -23.48
CA THR A 81 -9.24 1.14 -22.81
C THR A 81 -9.73 2.16 -23.82
N VAL A 82 -10.70 3.02 -23.43
CA VAL A 82 -11.15 4.17 -24.25
C VAL A 82 -10.07 5.23 -24.47
N GLU A 83 -9.04 5.25 -23.62
CA GLU A 83 -7.91 6.18 -23.74
C GLU A 83 -7.03 5.85 -24.95
N SER A 84 -6.95 4.57 -25.33
CA SER A 84 -6.10 4.08 -26.42
C SER A 84 -6.89 3.55 -27.62
N ASN A 85 -8.22 3.56 -27.58
CA ASN A 85 -9.07 2.94 -28.60
C ASN A 85 -10.40 3.70 -28.76
N THR A 86 -11.01 3.59 -29.95
CA THR A 86 -12.37 4.12 -30.19
C THR A 86 -13.35 2.98 -30.41
N PHE A 87 -14.47 3.01 -29.71
CA PHE A 87 -15.49 1.99 -29.75
C PHE A 87 -16.75 2.51 -30.45
N THR A 88 -17.36 1.65 -31.25
CA THR A 88 -18.70 1.84 -31.82
C THR A 88 -19.47 0.54 -31.62
N LEU A 89 -20.55 0.59 -30.83
CA LEU A 89 -21.36 -0.58 -30.51
C LEU A 89 -22.69 -0.47 -31.28
N GLY A 90 -23.16 -1.57 -31.85
CA GLY A 90 -24.40 -1.58 -32.62
C GLY A 90 -25.04 -2.96 -32.70
N VAL A 91 -26.29 -3.00 -33.15
CA VAL A 91 -27.10 -4.23 -33.27
C VAL A 91 -27.66 -4.40 -34.67
N GLU A 92 -28.00 -5.64 -35.01
CA GLU A 92 -28.68 -6.02 -36.24
C GLU A 92 -30.17 -5.62 -36.22
N LYS A 93 -30.43 -4.31 -36.10
CA LYS A 93 -31.76 -3.71 -36.06
C LYS A 93 -31.82 -2.56 -37.07
N PRO A 94 -32.86 -2.48 -37.94
CA PRO A 94 -33.04 -1.34 -38.83
C PRO A 94 -33.01 -0.02 -38.07
N GLY A 95 -32.23 0.95 -38.56
CA GLY A 95 -32.03 2.25 -37.92
C GLY A 95 -30.81 2.35 -37.01
N ASP A 96 -30.14 1.23 -36.69
CA ASP A 96 -28.84 1.26 -35.99
C ASP A 96 -27.71 1.70 -36.94
N THR A 97 -26.76 2.48 -36.41
CA THR A 97 -25.60 2.99 -37.16
C THR A 97 -24.72 1.90 -37.78
N LEU A 98 -24.60 0.73 -37.15
CA LEU A 98 -23.81 -0.39 -37.67
C LEU A 98 -24.66 -1.41 -38.45
N TYR A 99 -25.95 -1.15 -38.66
CA TYR A 99 -26.86 -2.11 -39.28
C TYR A 99 -26.41 -2.57 -40.67
N GLN A 100 -25.98 -1.63 -41.53
CA GLN A 100 -25.50 -1.96 -42.87
C GLN A 100 -24.17 -2.74 -42.81
N THR A 101 -23.24 -2.30 -41.96
CA THR A 101 -21.97 -3.00 -41.72
C THR A 101 -22.20 -4.45 -41.30
N ILE A 102 -23.16 -4.69 -40.41
CA ILE A 102 -23.54 -6.04 -39.97
C ILE A 102 -24.12 -6.86 -41.12
N LYS A 103 -25.03 -6.28 -41.91
CA LYS A 103 -25.64 -6.96 -43.07
C LYS A 103 -24.61 -7.36 -44.13
N ASP A 104 -23.70 -6.44 -44.46
CA ASP A 104 -22.68 -6.68 -45.46
C ASP A 104 -21.67 -7.73 -44.97
N ALA A 105 -21.29 -7.67 -43.69
CA ALA A 105 -20.47 -8.70 -43.06
C ALA A 105 -21.15 -10.09 -43.10
N ARG A 106 -22.46 -10.16 -42.82
CA ARG A 106 -23.22 -11.43 -42.87
C ARG A 106 -23.29 -12.04 -44.27
N LYS A 107 -23.36 -11.21 -45.32
CA LYS A 107 -23.28 -11.68 -46.72
C LYS A 107 -21.88 -12.16 -47.09
N ARG A 108 -20.85 -11.43 -46.65
CA ARG A 108 -19.46 -11.68 -47.03
C ARG A 108 -18.83 -12.85 -46.25
N MET A 109 -19.20 -13.03 -44.97
CA MET A 109 -18.56 -13.97 -44.04
C MET A 109 -19.62 -14.81 -43.29
N PRO A 110 -20.36 -15.70 -43.98
CA PRO A 110 -21.52 -16.39 -43.40
C PRO A 110 -21.15 -17.29 -42.21
N ARG A 111 -19.98 -17.94 -42.23
CA ARG A 111 -19.52 -18.86 -41.16
C ARG A 111 -19.46 -18.19 -39.79
N LEU A 112 -19.07 -16.92 -39.74
CA LEU A 112 -18.96 -16.14 -38.51
C LEU A 112 -20.31 -16.03 -37.78
N PHE A 113 -21.43 -16.14 -38.50
CA PHE A 113 -22.79 -15.97 -37.96
C PHE A 113 -23.55 -17.29 -37.80
N GLU A 114 -22.90 -18.44 -37.97
CA GLU A 114 -23.51 -19.74 -37.70
C GLU A 114 -23.98 -19.83 -36.24
N GLY A 115 -25.27 -20.12 -36.02
CA GLY A 115 -25.89 -20.12 -34.69
C GLY A 115 -26.25 -18.74 -34.12
N PHE A 116 -26.04 -17.65 -34.88
CA PHE A 116 -26.36 -16.26 -34.50
C PHE A 116 -27.59 -15.80 -35.29
N PRO A 117 -28.83 -16.04 -34.80
CA PRO A 117 -30.06 -15.64 -35.50
C PRO A 117 -30.11 -14.12 -35.70
N THR A 118 -29.68 -13.37 -34.68
CA THR A 118 -29.42 -11.94 -34.74
C THR A 118 -28.13 -11.63 -34.00
N THR A 119 -27.39 -10.60 -34.43
CA THR A 119 -26.07 -10.28 -33.87
C THR A 119 -25.97 -8.83 -33.36
N SER A 120 -25.02 -8.61 -32.45
CA SER A 120 -24.50 -7.29 -32.11
C SER A 120 -23.02 -7.23 -32.44
N LEU A 121 -22.54 -6.05 -32.84
CA LEU A 121 -21.17 -5.78 -33.21
C LEU A 121 -20.58 -4.72 -32.28
N TYR A 122 -19.41 -5.00 -31.72
CA TYR A 122 -18.52 -3.97 -31.18
C TYR A 122 -17.37 -3.78 -32.16
N LEU A 123 -17.38 -2.64 -32.86
CA LEU A 123 -16.28 -2.20 -33.70
C LEU A 123 -15.30 -1.43 -32.83
N VAL A 124 -14.06 -1.90 -32.74
CA VAL A 124 -12.98 -1.28 -31.97
C VAL A 124 -11.88 -0.83 -32.91
N LYS A 125 -11.66 0.48 -32.98
CA LYS A 125 -10.53 1.09 -33.69
C LYS A 125 -9.34 1.16 -32.76
N LEU A 126 -8.27 0.46 -33.12
CA LEU A 126 -7.06 0.28 -32.32
C LEU A 126 -6.04 1.36 -32.64
N HIS A 127 -5.80 2.26 -31.68
CA HIS A 127 -4.77 3.30 -31.78
C HIS A 127 -3.49 2.92 -31.03
N GLY A 128 -3.56 1.94 -30.12
CA GLY A 128 -2.43 1.37 -29.40
C GLY A 128 -2.53 -0.15 -29.27
N ALA A 129 -1.45 -0.78 -28.80
CA ALA A 129 -1.46 -2.20 -28.48
C ALA A 129 -2.42 -2.50 -27.32
N PRO A 130 -3.12 -3.65 -27.34
CA PRO A 130 -3.92 -4.07 -26.20
C PRO A 130 -3.03 -4.35 -24.99
N ILE A 131 -3.57 -4.13 -23.79
CA ILE A 131 -2.91 -4.55 -22.57
C ILE A 131 -3.16 -6.05 -22.41
N GLN A 132 -2.09 -6.83 -22.28
CA GLN A 132 -2.16 -8.26 -22.06
C GLN A 132 -2.03 -8.53 -20.56
N THR A 133 -2.97 -9.28 -20.00
CA THR A 133 -2.93 -9.63 -18.57
C THR A 133 -3.37 -11.06 -18.31
N GLY A 134 -3.06 -11.55 -17.11
CA GLY A 134 -3.39 -12.90 -16.68
C GLY A 134 -2.42 -13.94 -17.23
N GLN A 135 -2.69 -15.22 -16.91
CA GLN A 135 -1.73 -16.30 -17.11
C GLN A 135 -1.78 -16.90 -18.53
N SER A 136 -1.54 -16.07 -19.54
CA SER A 136 -1.66 -16.45 -20.96
C SER A 136 -0.71 -17.58 -21.40
N TRP A 137 0.41 -17.76 -20.70
CA TRP A 137 1.37 -18.85 -20.91
C TRP A 137 0.90 -20.20 -20.38
N ARG A 138 -0.15 -20.24 -19.55
CA ARG A 138 -0.77 -21.50 -19.09
C ARG A 138 -1.86 -22.01 -20.03
N LEU A 139 -2.15 -21.28 -21.11
CA LEU A 139 -3.12 -21.74 -22.11
C LEU A 139 -2.52 -22.91 -22.91
N GLU A 140 -3.35 -23.91 -23.17
CA GLU A 140 -3.00 -25.09 -23.97
C GLU A 140 -4.00 -25.29 -25.12
N GLY A 141 -3.60 -26.09 -26.12
CA GLY A 141 -4.46 -26.52 -27.23
C GLY A 141 -5.12 -25.35 -27.99
N GLU A 142 -6.42 -25.46 -28.22
CA GLU A 142 -7.19 -24.46 -28.98
C GLU A 142 -7.17 -23.08 -28.32
N ALA A 143 -7.20 -23.01 -26.98
CA ALA A 143 -7.16 -21.73 -26.27
C ALA A 143 -5.84 -20.99 -26.50
N ARG A 144 -4.71 -21.71 -26.56
CA ARG A 144 -3.40 -21.15 -26.88
C ARG A 144 -3.36 -20.61 -28.31
N SER A 145 -3.78 -21.43 -29.28
CA SER A 145 -3.87 -21.02 -30.69
C SER A 145 -4.74 -19.78 -30.87
N ASN A 146 -5.90 -19.74 -30.19
CA ASN A 146 -6.82 -18.61 -30.20
C ASN A 146 -6.19 -17.35 -29.60
N TRP A 147 -5.44 -17.48 -28.50
CA TRP A 147 -4.73 -16.38 -27.87
C TRP A 147 -3.62 -15.81 -28.76
N GLU A 148 -2.79 -16.67 -29.34
CA GLU A 148 -1.69 -16.26 -30.23
C GLU A 148 -2.24 -15.56 -31.47
N LYS A 149 -3.27 -16.14 -32.11
CA LYS A 149 -3.95 -15.57 -33.27
C LYS A 149 -4.54 -14.19 -32.94
N LEU A 150 -5.28 -14.09 -31.84
CA LEU A 150 -5.93 -12.85 -31.42
C LEU A 150 -4.92 -11.76 -31.05
N SER A 151 -3.88 -12.11 -30.28
CA SER A 151 -2.81 -11.19 -29.88
C SER A 151 -2.00 -10.70 -31.08
N GLN A 152 -1.70 -11.58 -32.03
CA GLN A 152 -1.02 -11.22 -33.27
C GLN A 152 -1.87 -10.25 -34.10
N TRP A 153 -3.15 -10.58 -34.31
CA TRP A 153 -4.06 -9.73 -35.08
C TRP A 153 -4.27 -8.36 -34.44
N ALA A 154 -4.43 -8.29 -33.12
CA ALA A 154 -4.61 -7.04 -32.40
C ALA A 154 -3.39 -6.09 -32.52
N ASN A 155 -2.20 -6.65 -32.76
CA ASN A 155 -0.99 -5.86 -33.01
C ASN A 155 -0.80 -5.45 -34.48
N GLN A 156 -1.37 -6.22 -35.43
CA GLN A 156 -1.18 -6.00 -36.88
C GLN A 156 -2.27 -5.13 -37.51
N HIS A 157 -3.49 -5.21 -36.99
CA HIS A 157 -4.67 -4.61 -37.60
C HIS A 157 -5.18 -3.40 -36.81
N ARG A 158 -5.98 -2.56 -37.46
CA ARG A 158 -6.52 -1.33 -36.86
C ARG A 158 -7.99 -1.42 -36.50
N ASN A 159 -8.73 -2.37 -37.06
CA ASN A 159 -10.17 -2.47 -36.86
C ASN A 159 -10.56 -3.87 -36.40
N MET A 160 -10.77 -4.03 -35.09
CA MET A 160 -11.26 -5.27 -34.50
C MET A 160 -12.79 -5.29 -34.48
N LEU A 161 -13.37 -6.43 -34.82
CA LEU A 161 -14.80 -6.66 -34.87
C LEU A 161 -15.15 -7.76 -33.85
N VAL A 162 -15.92 -7.41 -32.83
CA VAL A 162 -16.38 -8.36 -31.80
C VAL A 162 -17.86 -8.63 -31.98
N TRP A 163 -18.18 -9.86 -32.37
CA TRP A 163 -19.52 -10.31 -32.69
C TRP A 163 -20.12 -11.10 -31.53
N LYS A 164 -21.33 -10.74 -31.14
CA LYS A 164 -22.05 -11.41 -30.04
C LYS A 164 -23.43 -11.79 -30.50
N LYS A 165 -23.92 -12.94 -30.03
CA LYS A 165 -25.33 -13.28 -30.16
C LYS A 165 -26.17 -12.21 -29.46
N TRP A 166 -27.06 -11.60 -30.21
CA TRP A 166 -28.02 -10.64 -29.70
C TRP A 166 -29.41 -11.22 -29.85
N LEU A 167 -30.27 -10.99 -28.85
CA LEU A 167 -31.69 -11.32 -28.92
C LEU A 167 -32.46 -10.03 -28.63
N PRO A 168 -33.59 -9.78 -29.31
CA PRO A 168 -34.44 -8.62 -29.02
C PRO A 168 -34.92 -8.55 -27.57
N SER A 169 -34.87 -9.66 -26.83
CA SER A 169 -35.18 -9.74 -25.40
C SER A 169 -34.08 -9.19 -24.47
N HIS A 170 -32.89 -8.85 -24.98
CA HIS A 170 -31.83 -8.20 -24.20
C HIS A 170 -32.19 -6.74 -23.89
N LYS A 171 -32.87 -6.52 -22.77
CA LYS A 171 -33.54 -5.26 -22.42
C LYS A 171 -32.63 -4.04 -22.27
N ASN A 172 -31.32 -4.23 -22.01
CA ASN A 172 -30.43 -3.13 -21.62
C ASN A 172 -29.29 -2.85 -22.61
N PHE A 173 -29.24 -3.49 -23.79
CA PHE A 173 -28.14 -3.25 -24.75
C PHE A 173 -28.05 -1.78 -25.18
N GLU A 174 -29.17 -1.18 -25.59
CA GLU A 174 -29.24 0.23 -26.00
C GLU A 174 -28.78 1.13 -24.83
N GLN A 175 -29.08 0.72 -23.60
CA GLN A 175 -28.70 1.44 -22.41
C GLN A 175 -27.20 1.38 -22.11
N ILE A 176 -26.60 0.19 -22.20
CA ILE A 176 -25.16 -0.02 -22.06
C ILE A 176 -24.42 0.78 -23.14
N ASN A 177 -24.89 0.74 -24.38
CA ASN A 177 -24.27 1.46 -25.49
C ASN A 177 -24.29 2.97 -25.28
N SER A 178 -25.47 3.52 -24.94
CA SER A 178 -25.62 4.94 -24.68
C SER A 178 -24.71 5.40 -23.53
N TRP A 179 -24.66 4.65 -22.43
CA TRP A 179 -23.81 4.99 -21.29
C TRP A 179 -22.31 4.91 -21.63
N PHE A 180 -21.89 3.83 -22.29
CA PHE A 180 -20.50 3.68 -22.72
C PHE A 180 -20.07 4.79 -23.69
N SER A 181 -20.96 5.22 -24.57
CA SER A 181 -20.71 6.33 -25.49
C SER A 181 -20.55 7.67 -24.76
N VAL A 182 -21.35 7.93 -23.73
CA VAL A 182 -21.17 9.10 -22.87
C VAL A 182 -19.80 9.05 -22.20
N LEU A 183 -19.42 7.92 -21.61
CA LEU A 183 -18.11 7.75 -20.98
C LEU A 183 -16.95 7.94 -21.97
N GLN A 184 -17.06 7.40 -23.19
CA GLN A 184 -16.05 7.61 -24.22
C GLN A 184 -15.91 9.08 -24.62
N SER A 185 -17.01 9.85 -24.68
CA SER A 185 -16.96 11.29 -25.01
C SER A 185 -16.27 12.16 -23.94
N LYS A 186 -15.99 11.58 -22.77
CA LYS A 186 -15.35 12.24 -21.64
C LYS A 186 -13.83 12.06 -21.61
N VAL A 187 -13.27 11.28 -22.54
CA VAL A 187 -11.82 11.21 -22.73
C VAL A 187 -11.32 12.54 -23.32
N ALA A 188 -10.36 13.17 -22.67
CA ALA A 188 -9.78 14.45 -23.08
C ALA A 188 -8.30 14.29 -23.45
N ALA A 189 -7.81 15.12 -24.37
CA ALA A 189 -6.38 15.18 -24.67
C ALA A 189 -5.63 15.85 -23.51
N VAL A 190 -4.52 15.25 -23.06
CA VAL A 190 -3.67 15.82 -22.02
C VAL A 190 -2.46 16.50 -22.67
N PRO A 191 -2.08 17.73 -22.27
CA PRO A 191 -0.87 18.38 -22.78
C PRO A 191 0.37 17.49 -22.62
N GLY A 192 1.08 17.23 -23.73
CA GLY A 192 2.29 16.40 -23.72
C GLY A 192 2.07 14.89 -23.51
N GLY A 193 0.82 14.40 -23.49
CA GLY A 193 0.50 13.01 -23.15
C GLY A 193 -0.55 12.34 -24.05
N ARG A 194 -0.83 11.06 -23.78
CA ARG A 194 -1.96 10.33 -24.38
C ARG A 194 -3.28 10.88 -23.81
N ALA A 195 -4.38 10.66 -24.53
CA ALA A 195 -5.69 11.03 -24.05
C ALA A 195 -5.99 10.29 -22.73
N ALA A 196 -6.59 10.99 -21.78
CA ALA A 196 -6.90 10.47 -20.46
C ALA A 196 -8.31 10.84 -20.05
N PHE A 197 -8.84 10.15 -19.05
CA PHE A 197 -10.12 10.55 -18.48
C PHE A 197 -10.03 11.92 -17.76
N TRP A 198 -11.00 12.79 -18.04
CA TRP A 198 -10.98 14.23 -17.71
C TRP A 198 -11.01 14.59 -16.20
N ALA A 199 -11.56 13.73 -15.34
CA ALA A 199 -11.99 14.12 -13.99
C ALA A 199 -10.85 14.73 -13.13
N TYR A 200 -9.70 14.07 -13.10
CA TYR A 200 -8.54 14.54 -12.35
C TYR A 200 -7.55 15.34 -13.21
N THR A 201 -7.59 15.22 -14.53
CA THR A 201 -6.69 15.93 -15.44
C THR A 201 -7.11 17.38 -15.70
N ALA A 202 -8.40 17.70 -15.55
CA ALA A 202 -8.95 19.04 -15.79
C ALA A 202 -8.93 19.96 -14.56
N THR A 203 -8.61 19.45 -13.38
CA THR A 203 -8.67 20.20 -12.12
C THR A 203 -7.29 20.32 -11.49
N LYS A 204 -7.10 21.30 -10.60
CA LYS A 204 -5.92 21.38 -9.74
C LYS A 204 -6.30 20.93 -8.32
N PRO A 205 -5.38 20.32 -7.57
CA PRO A 205 -5.60 20.03 -6.15
C PRO A 205 -5.79 21.33 -5.36
N ALA A 206 -6.54 21.25 -4.26
CA ALA A 206 -6.63 22.35 -3.30
C ALA A 206 -5.26 22.63 -2.66
N GLN A 207 -5.07 23.85 -2.16
CA GLN A 207 -3.92 24.18 -1.32
C GLN A 207 -4.39 24.19 0.13
N LEU A 208 -3.69 23.47 0.99
CA LEU A 208 -3.96 23.40 2.42
C LEU A 208 -3.21 24.50 3.20
N PRO A 209 -3.62 24.79 4.45
CA PRO A 209 -2.97 25.83 5.26
C PRO A 209 -1.48 25.58 5.54
N ASP A 210 -1.06 24.32 5.57
CA ASP A 210 0.34 23.86 5.71
C ASP A 210 1.14 23.97 4.39
N GLY A 211 0.57 24.60 3.35
CA GLY A 211 1.21 24.76 2.04
C GLY A 211 1.23 23.49 1.17
N SER A 212 0.70 22.37 1.67
CA SER A 212 0.64 21.12 0.93
C SER A 212 -0.53 21.08 -0.06
N GLU A 213 -0.43 20.21 -1.07
CA GLU A 213 -1.52 19.95 -1.99
C GLU A 213 -2.56 19.02 -1.34
N GLY A 214 -3.75 19.55 -1.09
CA GLY A 214 -4.91 18.78 -0.61
C GLY A 214 -5.68 18.09 -1.74
N ARG A 215 -6.88 17.62 -1.39
CA ARG A 215 -7.80 16.93 -2.28
C ARG A 215 -8.18 17.77 -3.52
N ARG A 216 -8.32 17.10 -4.67
CA ARG A 216 -8.94 17.67 -5.88
C ARG A 216 -10.45 17.86 -5.71
N PRO A 217 -11.09 18.78 -6.47
CA PRO A 217 -12.53 19.01 -6.37
C PRO A 217 -13.35 17.72 -6.35
N GLU A 218 -14.29 17.66 -5.42
CA GLU A 218 -15.15 16.51 -5.20
C GLU A 218 -15.89 16.08 -6.47
N LEU A 219 -15.88 14.77 -6.75
CA LEU A 219 -16.63 14.16 -7.83
C LEU A 219 -18.11 14.06 -7.44
N THR A 220 -18.84 15.14 -7.66
CA THR A 220 -20.22 15.32 -7.17
C THR A 220 -21.20 14.23 -7.61
N TRP A 221 -20.97 13.57 -8.75
CA TRP A 221 -21.80 12.45 -9.23
C TRP A 221 -21.63 11.16 -8.42
N LEU A 222 -20.57 11.03 -7.63
CA LEU A 222 -20.34 9.89 -6.74
C LEU A 222 -21.04 10.03 -5.39
N ARG A 223 -21.61 11.20 -5.06
CA ARG A 223 -22.38 11.40 -3.83
C ARG A 223 -23.65 10.53 -3.87
N MET A 224 -23.83 9.68 -2.85
CA MET A 224 -25.08 8.93 -2.70
C MET A 224 -26.16 9.85 -2.11
N THR A 225 -27.33 9.91 -2.76
CA THR A 225 -28.54 10.48 -2.17
C THR A 225 -29.32 9.34 -1.51
N GLY A 226 -29.19 9.18 -0.19
CA GLY A 226 -30.05 8.28 0.57
C GLY A 226 -31.49 8.82 0.68
N ASP A 227 -32.48 7.93 0.79
CA ASP A 227 -33.89 8.29 1.01
C ASP A 227 -34.14 8.97 2.38
N ASN A 228 -33.18 8.89 3.32
CA ASN A 228 -33.19 9.63 4.57
C ASN A 228 -32.17 10.78 4.51
N ARG A 229 -32.68 12.01 4.36
CA ARG A 229 -31.91 13.26 4.24
C ARG A 229 -31.07 13.64 5.47
N GLU A 230 -31.09 12.85 6.55
CA GLU A 230 -30.43 13.20 7.82
C GLU A 230 -29.28 12.26 8.25
N SER A 231 -28.92 11.24 7.48
CA SER A 231 -27.78 10.41 7.87
C SER A 231 -26.94 9.94 6.69
N ARG A 232 -25.73 10.51 6.63
CA ARG A 232 -24.54 10.10 5.85
C ARG A 232 -24.49 10.58 4.39
N GLU A 233 -23.59 11.52 4.13
CA GLU A 233 -23.04 11.77 2.80
C GLU A 233 -22.02 10.66 2.44
N GLU A 234 -22.49 9.42 2.33
CA GLU A 234 -21.64 8.32 1.87
C GLU A 234 -21.29 8.52 0.39
N TYR A 235 -20.00 8.44 0.07
CA TYR A 235 -19.51 8.46 -1.31
C TYR A 235 -19.56 7.05 -1.90
N CYS A 236 -19.93 6.94 -3.18
CA CYS A 236 -19.75 5.72 -3.94
C CYS A 236 -18.27 5.38 -4.01
N LYS A 237 -17.88 4.24 -3.43
CA LYS A 237 -16.51 3.73 -3.46
C LYS A 237 -16.30 2.93 -4.73
N TRP A 238 -15.17 3.13 -5.39
CA TRP A 238 -14.81 2.31 -6.53
C TRP A 238 -14.31 0.94 -6.06
N ILE A 239 -14.92 -0.11 -6.61
CA ILE A 239 -14.56 -1.48 -6.28
C ILE A 239 -13.41 -1.92 -7.20
N PRO A 240 -12.24 -2.31 -6.65
CA PRO A 240 -11.17 -2.87 -7.45
C PRO A 240 -11.63 -4.21 -8.05
N SER A 241 -11.74 -4.27 -9.38
CA SER A 241 -12.24 -5.46 -10.09
C SER A 241 -11.15 -6.34 -10.68
N ASP A 242 -9.95 -5.79 -10.86
CA ASP A 242 -8.80 -6.45 -11.47
C ASP A 242 -7.55 -6.21 -10.61
N PRO A 243 -6.58 -7.13 -10.58
CA PRO A 243 -5.35 -6.99 -9.78
C PRO A 243 -4.31 -6.06 -10.44
N PHE A 244 -4.49 -5.70 -11.71
CA PHE A 244 -3.54 -4.85 -12.44
C PHE A 244 -4.07 -3.41 -12.58
N PHE A 245 -3.16 -2.50 -12.90
CA PHE A 245 -3.51 -1.18 -13.42
C PHE A 245 -3.35 -1.15 -14.94
N CYS A 246 -4.22 -0.44 -15.65
CA CYS A 246 -4.14 -0.36 -17.10
C CYS A 246 -2.94 0.48 -17.53
N ASN A 247 -2.63 1.54 -16.80
CA ASN A 247 -1.46 2.39 -17.01
C ASN A 247 -1.07 3.10 -15.70
N GLU A 248 0.08 3.76 -15.75
CA GLU A 248 0.62 4.50 -14.62
C GLU A 248 -0.30 5.65 -14.17
N LEU A 249 -0.99 6.29 -15.10
CA LEU A 249 -1.90 7.38 -14.79
C LEU A 249 -3.12 6.91 -13.96
N GLU A 250 -3.71 5.76 -14.32
CA GLU A 250 -4.75 5.12 -13.51
C GLU A 250 -4.22 4.77 -12.13
N ARG A 251 -3.03 4.17 -12.03
CA ARG A 251 -2.42 3.83 -10.74
C ARG A 251 -2.28 5.06 -9.85
N GLN A 252 -1.74 6.16 -10.38
CA GLN A 252 -1.59 7.42 -9.65
C GLN A 252 -2.96 7.98 -9.22
N TRP A 253 -3.97 7.97 -10.09
CA TRP A 253 -5.30 8.46 -9.71
C TRP A 253 -5.97 7.61 -8.64
N ARG A 254 -5.82 6.29 -8.66
CA ARG A 254 -6.41 5.43 -7.62
C ARG A 254 -5.66 5.54 -6.30
N LEU A 255 -4.32 5.55 -6.33
CA LEU A 255 -3.52 5.44 -5.12
C LEU A 255 -3.06 6.80 -4.58
N VAL A 256 -2.52 7.69 -5.41
CA VAL A 256 -2.02 9.00 -4.96
C VAL A 256 -3.18 9.88 -4.52
N GLU A 257 -4.23 10.02 -5.35
CA GLU A 257 -5.39 10.84 -4.97
C GLU A 257 -6.13 10.23 -3.77
N GLY A 258 -6.27 8.91 -3.71
CA GLY A 258 -6.83 8.24 -2.54
C GLY A 258 -6.05 8.56 -1.26
N THR A 259 -4.72 8.49 -1.32
CA THR A 259 -3.83 8.77 -0.19
C THR A 259 -3.86 10.24 0.19
N ARG A 260 -4.03 11.17 -0.76
CA ARG A 260 -4.28 12.59 -0.47
C ARG A 260 -5.55 12.82 0.31
N ILE A 261 -6.65 12.19 -0.08
CA ILE A 261 -7.92 12.33 0.64
C ILE A 261 -7.79 11.73 2.06
N GLU A 262 -7.02 10.64 2.22
CA GLU A 262 -6.69 10.09 3.55
C GLU A 262 -5.82 11.05 4.36
N ARG A 263 -4.80 11.68 3.76
CA ARG A 263 -3.98 12.72 4.40
C ARG A 263 -4.83 13.90 4.85
N ASP A 264 -5.70 14.42 3.99
CA ASP A 264 -6.63 15.50 4.33
C ASP A 264 -7.52 15.10 5.52
N ALA A 265 -8.03 13.86 5.51
CA ALA A 265 -8.82 13.35 6.62
C ALA A 265 -8.00 13.28 7.93
N GLN A 266 -6.74 12.85 7.87
CA GLN A 266 -5.83 12.85 9.02
C GLN A 266 -5.55 14.27 9.52
N TYR A 267 -5.21 15.20 8.62
CA TYR A 267 -4.98 16.61 8.94
C TYR A 267 -6.18 17.24 9.65
N TRP A 268 -7.38 17.08 9.07
CA TRP A 268 -8.61 17.62 9.66
C TRP A 268 -9.01 16.90 10.94
N SER A 269 -8.71 15.61 11.09
CA SER A 269 -8.93 14.88 12.35
C SER A 269 -8.09 15.47 13.46
N ILE A 270 -6.81 15.77 13.21
CA ILE A 270 -5.89 16.34 14.19
C ILE A 270 -6.26 17.79 14.51
N THR A 271 -6.36 18.65 13.50
CA THR A 271 -6.60 20.10 13.69
C THR A 271 -7.97 20.41 14.29
N ARG A 272 -9.00 19.59 14.03
CA ARG A 272 -10.30 19.73 14.72
C ARG A 272 -10.28 19.20 16.14
N THR A 273 -9.39 18.26 16.47
CA THR A 273 -9.20 17.79 17.85
C THR A 273 -8.59 18.91 18.70
N PHE A 274 -7.53 19.54 18.19
CA PHE A 274 -6.75 20.55 18.88
C PHE A 274 -7.12 21.96 18.43
N SER A 275 -8.39 22.32 18.63
CA SER A 275 -8.94 23.61 18.22
C SER A 275 -9.38 24.40 19.44
N LEU A 276 -9.21 25.72 19.38
CA LEU A 276 -9.78 26.68 20.32
C LEU A 276 -11.30 26.54 20.51
N LYS A 277 -12.00 25.95 19.53
CA LYS A 277 -13.46 25.75 19.56
C LYS A 277 -13.88 24.46 20.26
N ARG A 278 -12.93 23.60 20.68
CA ARG A 278 -13.24 22.26 21.17
C ARG A 278 -12.85 22.07 22.62
N HIS A 279 -13.85 21.70 23.41
CA HIS A 279 -13.74 21.49 24.84
C HIS A 279 -13.65 19.98 25.13
N HIS A 280 -12.70 19.58 25.95
CA HIS A 280 -12.46 18.18 26.30
C HIS A 280 -12.65 17.97 27.80
N ARG A 281 -12.96 16.74 28.21
CA ARG A 281 -12.97 16.39 29.64
C ARG A 281 -11.57 16.04 30.07
N PHE A 282 -11.24 16.29 31.33
CA PHE A 282 -9.93 15.95 31.87
C PHE A 282 -10.02 15.47 33.31
N MET A 283 -8.98 14.77 33.74
CA MET A 283 -8.68 14.41 35.12
C MET A 283 -7.22 14.75 35.40
N MET A 284 -6.90 15.10 36.64
CA MET A 284 -5.54 15.44 37.04
C MET A 284 -5.00 14.39 38.02
N GLU A 285 -3.80 13.88 37.73
CA GLU A 285 -3.01 13.03 38.62
C GLU A 285 -1.76 13.83 39.02
N HIS A 286 -1.58 14.08 40.32
CA HIS A 286 -0.41 14.77 40.83
C HIS A 286 0.66 13.74 41.20
N HIS A 287 1.84 13.86 40.59
CA HIS A 287 2.95 12.92 40.79
C HIS A 287 4.03 13.52 41.74
N GLU A 288 4.30 14.82 41.64
CA GLU A 288 5.22 15.58 42.50
C GLU A 288 4.66 17.00 42.78
N PRO A 289 5.21 17.77 43.75
CA PRO A 289 4.76 19.15 44.01
C PRO A 289 4.86 20.08 42.79
N SER A 290 5.76 19.76 41.85
CA SER A 290 6.05 20.52 40.63
C SER A 290 5.71 19.77 39.34
N SER A 291 4.92 18.70 39.38
CA SER A 291 4.48 18.04 38.14
C SER A 291 3.11 17.37 38.25
N CYS A 292 2.35 17.45 37.16
CA CYS A 292 1.02 16.85 37.04
C CYS A 292 0.84 16.19 35.68
N PHE A 293 0.11 15.07 35.68
CA PHE A 293 -0.42 14.47 34.47
C PHE A 293 -1.89 14.83 34.31
N VAL A 294 -2.23 15.40 33.16
CA VAL A 294 -3.60 15.71 32.77
C VAL A 294 -4.07 14.63 31.80
N HIS A 295 -4.96 13.78 32.28
CA HIS A 295 -5.58 12.71 31.51
C HIS A 295 -6.81 13.25 30.79
N VAL A 296 -6.73 13.38 29.47
CA VAL A 296 -7.78 14.03 28.66
C VAL A 296 -8.63 12.99 27.95
N LYS A 297 -9.94 13.13 28.09
CA LYS A 297 -10.95 12.39 27.33
C LYS A 297 -11.60 13.34 26.33
N VAL A 298 -11.37 13.06 25.05
CA VAL A 298 -11.90 13.86 23.96
C VAL A 298 -13.41 13.73 23.94
N GLN A 299 -14.11 14.87 24.01
CA GLN A 299 -15.55 14.84 23.85
C GLN A 299 -15.91 14.50 22.40
N ARG A 300 -16.77 13.50 22.24
CA ARG A 300 -17.30 13.10 20.94
C ARG A 300 -18.31 14.15 20.47
N ALA A 301 -18.06 14.69 19.28
CA ALA A 301 -18.88 15.62 18.50
C ALA A 301 -19.17 17.00 19.14
N VAL A 302 -18.87 18.05 18.36
CA VAL A 302 -19.63 19.32 18.42
C VAL A 302 -20.86 19.15 17.50
N ASP A 303 -21.98 19.84 17.76
CA ASP A 303 -23.19 19.74 16.93
C ASP A 303 -22.86 19.79 15.42
N GLY A 304 -23.21 18.73 14.68
CA GLY A 304 -22.94 18.58 13.25
C GLY A 304 -21.74 17.69 12.87
N GLU A 305 -20.89 17.27 13.82
CA GLU A 305 -19.81 16.30 13.57
C GLU A 305 -20.30 14.86 13.76
N HIS A 306 -20.67 14.18 12.68
CA HIS A 306 -21.26 12.85 12.75
C HIS A 306 -20.25 11.69 12.87
N GLN A 307 -18.94 11.95 12.74
CA GLN A 307 -17.89 10.96 12.99
C GLN A 307 -16.58 11.67 13.32
N PHE A 308 -16.04 11.39 14.52
CA PHE A 308 -14.78 11.93 14.98
C PHE A 308 -13.90 10.79 15.48
N MET A 309 -12.77 10.59 14.81
CA MET A 309 -11.73 9.66 15.24
C MET A 309 -10.73 10.43 16.09
N ILE A 310 -10.44 9.91 17.27
CA ILE A 310 -9.41 10.49 18.11
C ILE A 310 -8.06 10.17 17.44
N PRO A 311 -7.26 11.19 17.07
CA PRO A 311 -5.95 10.95 16.50
C PRO A 311 -5.03 10.29 17.53
N CYS A 312 -4.18 9.36 17.07
CA CYS A 312 -3.07 8.89 17.88
C CYS A 312 -2.01 10.00 17.93
N ILE A 313 -1.70 10.48 19.13
CA ILE A 313 -0.78 11.60 19.33
C ILE A 313 0.61 11.04 19.62
N LYS A 314 1.62 11.51 18.89
CA LYS A 314 3.00 11.14 19.16
C LYS A 314 3.48 11.79 20.46
N PRO A 315 4.27 11.08 21.29
CA PRO A 315 4.90 11.68 22.48
C PRO A 315 5.78 12.86 22.09
N SER A 316 6.04 13.76 23.05
CA SER A 316 6.97 14.90 22.91
C SER A 316 6.47 16.09 22.08
N ILE A 317 5.20 16.09 21.64
CA ILE A 317 4.56 17.29 21.06
C ILE A 317 4.19 18.25 22.21
N THR A 318 4.49 19.54 22.04
CA THR A 318 4.08 20.59 22.98
C THR A 318 2.62 20.98 22.73
N ALA A 319 1.86 21.14 23.79
CA ALA A 319 0.49 21.63 23.77
C ALA A 319 0.36 22.88 24.62
N LYS A 320 -0.41 23.84 24.12
CA LYS A 320 -0.91 24.98 24.86
C LYS A 320 -2.33 24.68 25.35
N LEU A 321 -2.64 25.06 26.59
CA LEU A 321 -3.83 24.62 27.30
C LEU A 321 -4.55 25.79 27.96
N ALA A 322 -5.87 25.74 27.94
CA ALA A 322 -6.73 26.58 28.76
C ALA A 322 -7.74 25.70 29.51
N PHE A 323 -8.03 26.05 30.76
CA PHE A 323 -9.07 25.41 31.54
C PHE A 323 -10.25 26.37 31.65
N VAL A 324 -11.41 25.93 31.18
CA VAL A 324 -12.59 26.79 31.00
C VAL A 324 -13.81 26.19 31.68
N ASP A 325 -14.73 27.04 32.10
CA ASP A 325 -16.00 26.61 32.70
C ASP A 325 -16.96 26.11 31.60
N SER A 326 -18.01 25.37 31.99
CA SER A 326 -18.98 24.77 31.05
C SER A 326 -19.69 25.75 30.12
N ASP A 327 -19.80 27.00 30.53
CA ASP A 327 -20.60 28.03 29.85
C ASP A 327 -19.78 28.86 28.87
N THR A 328 -18.44 28.71 28.89
CA THR A 328 -17.54 29.39 27.97
C THR A 328 -17.75 28.83 26.56
N LYS A 329 -18.00 29.69 25.57
CA LYS A 329 -18.24 29.27 24.17
C LYS A 329 -17.12 29.64 23.20
N GLU A 330 -16.34 30.67 23.53
CA GLU A 330 -15.25 31.16 22.69
C GLU A 330 -13.99 31.26 23.55
N VAL A 331 -12.93 30.60 23.10
CA VAL A 331 -11.58 30.66 23.69
C VAL A 331 -10.67 31.27 22.63
N GLN A 332 -9.88 32.26 23.03
CA GLN A 332 -8.90 32.91 22.16
C GLN A 332 -7.50 32.38 22.46
N ASP A 333 -6.56 32.61 21.53
CA ASP A 333 -5.17 32.17 21.69
C ASP A 333 -4.51 32.76 22.96
N THR A 334 -4.92 33.97 23.34
CA THR A 334 -4.48 34.64 24.58
C THR A 334 -4.92 33.94 25.86
N ASP A 335 -5.92 33.06 25.80
CA ASP A 335 -6.46 32.35 26.96
C ASP A 335 -5.68 31.07 27.26
N LEU A 336 -4.78 30.64 26.37
CA LEU A 336 -3.94 29.45 26.52
C LEU A 336 -2.76 29.71 27.48
N GLN A 337 -3.07 29.80 28.78
CA GLN A 337 -2.11 30.21 29.82
C GLN A 337 -1.14 29.11 30.26
N TYR A 338 -1.39 27.86 29.90
CA TYR A 338 -0.59 26.73 30.34
C TYR A 338 0.07 26.01 29.17
N SER A 339 1.17 25.32 29.45
CA SER A 339 1.84 24.46 28.48
C SER A 339 2.11 23.08 29.07
N GLY A 340 2.20 22.08 28.20
CA GLY A 340 2.54 20.73 28.57
C GLY A 340 3.03 19.93 27.37
N ILE A 341 3.44 18.70 27.62
CA ILE A 341 3.97 17.80 26.60
C ILE A 341 3.11 16.53 26.57
N PHE A 342 2.71 16.09 25.38
CA PHE A 342 2.04 14.80 25.24
C PHE A 342 2.95 13.65 25.65
N VAL A 343 2.44 12.76 26.50
CA VAL A 343 3.17 11.58 26.99
C VAL A 343 2.35 10.33 26.79
N GLN A 344 3.04 9.19 26.64
CA GLN A 344 2.40 7.89 26.51
C GLN A 344 2.28 7.24 27.89
N ARG A 345 1.04 7.04 28.36
CA ARG A 345 0.73 6.28 29.58
C ARG A 345 -0.46 5.35 29.32
N GLN A 346 -0.49 4.20 29.97
CA GLN A 346 -1.68 3.35 29.94
C GLN A 346 -2.79 3.99 30.78
N THR A 347 -3.86 4.40 30.13
CA THR A 347 -5.01 5.04 30.77
C THR A 347 -6.29 4.75 29.99
N THR A 348 -7.46 4.90 30.62
CA THR A 348 -8.76 4.85 29.94
C THR A 348 -9.09 6.14 29.18
N CYS A 349 -8.28 7.19 29.41
CA CYS A 349 -8.35 8.46 28.69
C CYS A 349 -7.74 8.33 27.28
N ASP A 350 -8.03 9.32 26.44
CA ASP A 350 -7.65 9.29 25.03
C ASP A 350 -6.20 9.72 24.81
N PHE A 351 -5.71 10.65 25.64
CA PHE A 351 -4.30 11.01 25.71
C PHE A 351 -3.95 11.61 27.08
N VAL A 352 -2.65 11.73 27.36
CA VAL A 352 -2.11 12.30 28.61
C VAL A 352 -1.13 13.41 28.28
N ILE A 353 -1.22 14.51 29.03
CA ILE A 353 -0.31 15.64 28.93
C ILE A 353 0.45 15.78 30.26
N ALA A 354 1.77 15.77 30.20
CA ALA A 354 2.63 16.07 31.34
C ALA A 354 2.86 17.58 31.44
N MET A 355 2.70 18.14 32.63
CA MET A 355 2.89 19.56 32.92
C MET A 355 3.91 19.72 34.05
N SER A 356 4.83 20.67 33.90
CA SER A 356 5.82 21.07 34.90
C SER A 356 5.30 22.17 35.85
N GLU A 357 4.15 22.76 35.54
CA GLU A 357 3.49 23.77 36.38
C GLU A 357 2.01 23.36 36.55
N PRO A 358 1.66 22.63 37.62
CA PRO A 358 0.29 22.18 37.81
C PRO A 358 -0.66 23.37 38.06
N PRO A 359 -1.80 23.46 37.36
CA PRO A 359 -2.77 24.53 37.57
C PRO A 359 -3.48 24.37 38.92
N GLU A 360 -3.63 25.46 39.69
CA GLU A 360 -4.41 25.48 40.94
C GLU A 360 -5.93 25.56 40.67
N ILE A 361 -6.49 24.50 40.09
CA ILE A 361 -7.90 24.45 39.66
C ILE A 361 -8.60 23.18 40.13
N SER A 362 -9.88 23.29 40.47
CA SER A 362 -10.75 22.12 40.70
C SER A 362 -11.23 21.57 39.35
N PRO A 363 -11.08 20.26 39.04
CA PRO A 363 -11.58 19.66 37.80
C PRO A 363 -13.11 19.61 37.69
N GLN A 364 -13.86 19.80 38.78
CA GLN A 364 -15.32 19.66 38.78
C GLN A 364 -16.00 20.79 38.00
N GLY A 365 -16.79 20.45 36.99
CA GLY A 365 -17.56 21.41 36.19
C GLY A 365 -16.76 22.16 35.12
N ARG A 366 -15.48 21.80 34.92
CA ARG A 366 -14.58 22.44 33.95
C ARG A 366 -14.23 21.54 32.78
N PHE A 367 -13.83 22.18 31.70
CA PHE A 367 -13.30 21.56 30.49
C PHE A 367 -11.88 22.05 30.24
N ILE A 368 -11.15 21.28 29.42
CA ILE A 368 -9.85 21.68 28.91
C ILE A 368 -9.94 21.96 27.42
N VAL A 369 -9.40 23.09 26.98
CA VAL A 369 -9.09 23.37 25.58
C VAL A 369 -7.62 23.09 25.38
N VAL A 370 -7.32 22.30 24.35
CA VAL A 370 -5.97 21.89 24.01
C VAL A 370 -5.70 22.33 22.59
N VAL A 371 -4.66 23.12 22.40
CA VAL A 371 -4.17 23.54 21.09
C VAL A 371 -2.75 23.02 20.97
N ALA A 372 -2.47 22.20 19.96
CA ALA A 372 -1.10 21.85 19.62
C ALA A 372 -0.39 23.16 19.24
N ASP A 373 0.87 23.33 19.65
CA ASP A 373 1.60 24.58 19.42
C ASP A 373 1.42 25.05 17.96
N PRO A 374 0.98 26.30 17.67
CA PRO A 374 0.73 26.76 16.30
C PRO A 374 1.92 26.63 15.35
N ASP A 375 3.15 26.61 15.89
CA ASP A 375 4.38 26.34 15.12
C ASP A 375 4.63 24.83 14.90
N SER A 376 3.84 23.95 15.51
CA SER A 376 3.89 22.50 15.36
C SER A 376 2.77 22.02 14.42
N GLU A 377 3.07 21.94 13.13
CA GLU A 377 2.18 21.29 12.18
C GLU A 377 1.93 19.82 12.59
N PRO A 378 0.72 19.27 12.35
CA PRO A 378 0.47 17.85 12.52
C PRO A 378 1.54 17.03 11.78
N ASN A 379 2.21 16.10 12.49
CA ASN A 379 3.24 15.27 11.87
C ASN A 379 2.60 14.25 10.91
N LEU A 380 2.43 14.66 9.66
CA LEU A 380 1.89 13.87 8.55
C LEU A 380 3.00 13.29 7.65
N GLN A 381 4.27 13.39 8.06
CA GLN A 381 5.41 12.95 7.28
C GLN A 381 5.25 11.51 6.76
N SER A 382 4.67 10.60 7.56
CA SER A 382 4.47 9.22 7.12
C SER A 382 3.60 9.12 5.87
N ILE A 383 2.47 9.84 5.82
CA ILE A 383 1.56 9.79 4.68
C ILE A 383 2.05 10.68 3.53
N ASP A 384 2.78 11.75 3.83
CA ASP A 384 3.50 12.55 2.81
C ASP A 384 4.51 11.69 2.05
N ARG A 385 5.31 10.90 2.78
CA ARG A 385 6.27 9.97 2.17
C ARG A 385 5.59 8.87 1.36
N GLN A 386 4.42 8.39 1.77
CA GLN A 386 3.63 7.46 0.95
C GLN A 386 3.20 8.12 -0.38
N ILE A 387 2.73 9.37 -0.34
CA ILE A 387 2.33 10.12 -1.53
C ILE A 387 3.50 10.30 -2.49
N ASP A 388 4.66 10.69 -1.97
CA ASP A 388 5.87 10.90 -2.77
C ASP A 388 6.37 9.58 -3.37
N ALA A 389 6.50 8.53 -2.55
CA ALA A 389 6.92 7.21 -3.02
C ALA A 389 5.95 6.63 -4.06
N LEU A 390 4.63 6.83 -3.91
CA LEU A 390 3.65 6.43 -4.91
C LEU A 390 3.83 7.17 -6.24
N LYS A 391 4.22 8.45 -6.24
CA LYS A 391 4.49 9.19 -7.48
C LYS A 391 5.79 8.73 -8.12
N GLU A 392 6.84 8.57 -7.31
CA GLU A 392 8.18 8.19 -7.75
C GLU A 392 8.24 6.77 -8.30
N ALA A 393 7.47 5.83 -7.74
CA ALA A 393 7.47 4.42 -8.13
C ALA A 393 7.22 4.17 -9.64
N GLY A 394 6.54 5.08 -10.34
CA GLY A 394 6.32 4.99 -11.79
C GLY A 394 7.54 5.35 -12.63
N THR A 395 8.52 6.04 -12.05
CA THR A 395 9.70 6.60 -12.73
C THR A 395 11.03 6.11 -12.17
N THR A 396 11.04 5.66 -10.91
CA THR A 396 12.23 5.15 -10.25
C THR A 396 12.67 3.84 -10.87
N MET A 397 13.95 3.76 -11.23
CA MET A 397 14.57 2.58 -11.80
C MET A 397 15.30 1.84 -10.68
N VAL A 398 14.81 0.65 -10.31
CA VAL A 398 15.54 -0.24 -9.40
C VAL A 398 16.43 -1.20 -10.18
N TYR A 399 17.18 -2.05 -9.47
CA TYR A 399 18.16 -2.96 -10.07
C TYR A 399 17.65 -3.69 -11.33
N GLY A 400 16.48 -4.32 -11.27
CA GLY A 400 15.92 -5.08 -12.38
C GLY A 400 15.31 -4.26 -13.52
N ASP A 401 15.15 -2.94 -13.35
CA ASP A 401 14.67 -2.04 -14.41
C ASP A 401 15.82 -1.54 -15.31
N MET A 402 17.07 -1.63 -14.86
CA MET A 402 18.23 -1.19 -15.63
C MET A 402 18.47 -2.12 -16.82
N GLU A 403 18.66 -1.56 -18.03
CA GLU A 403 18.85 -2.36 -19.27
C GLU A 403 19.99 -3.39 -19.17
N SER A 404 21.07 -3.06 -18.46
CA SER A 404 22.22 -3.96 -18.25
C SER A 404 21.97 -5.08 -17.23
N GLN A 405 20.89 -5.01 -16.46
CA GLN A 405 20.57 -5.89 -15.34
C GLN A 405 19.20 -6.56 -15.47
N LEU A 406 18.59 -6.50 -16.67
CA LEU A 406 17.34 -7.19 -16.98
C LEU A 406 17.45 -8.68 -16.63
N GLY A 407 16.49 -9.18 -15.86
CA GLY A 407 16.45 -10.58 -15.42
C GLY A 407 17.40 -10.92 -14.26
N GLN A 408 18.00 -9.93 -13.60
CA GLN A 408 18.93 -10.15 -12.46
C GLN A 408 18.42 -9.60 -11.12
N GLY A 409 17.24 -8.98 -11.12
CA GLY A 409 16.52 -8.47 -9.95
C GLY A 409 15.09 -8.08 -10.34
N TYR A 410 14.22 -7.85 -9.36
CA TYR A 410 12.83 -7.48 -9.64
C TYR A 410 12.74 -6.12 -10.36
N SER A 411 11.73 -5.98 -11.21
CA SER A 411 11.35 -4.72 -11.85
C SER A 411 10.27 -4.05 -11.01
N LEU A 412 10.52 -2.82 -10.55
CA LEU A 412 9.51 -2.07 -9.79
C LEU A 412 8.31 -1.78 -10.68
N HIS A 413 8.55 -1.34 -11.92
CA HIS A 413 7.50 -0.99 -12.87
C HIS A 413 6.57 -2.17 -13.18
N ASN A 414 7.11 -3.35 -13.51
CA ASN A 414 6.28 -4.51 -13.84
C ASN A 414 5.50 -5.01 -12.60
N THR A 415 6.15 -5.00 -11.43
CA THR A 415 5.55 -5.43 -10.17
C THR A 415 4.36 -4.53 -9.79
N ILE A 416 4.52 -3.20 -9.83
CA ILE A 416 3.43 -2.29 -9.46
C ILE A 416 2.30 -2.29 -10.50
N MET A 417 2.56 -2.62 -11.75
CA MET A 417 1.51 -2.77 -12.76
C MET A 417 0.78 -4.12 -12.65
N ALA A 418 1.46 -5.16 -12.16
CA ALA A 418 0.95 -6.52 -11.90
C ALA A 418 0.17 -7.13 -13.07
N ARG A 419 0.64 -6.93 -14.30
CA ARG A 419 0.02 -7.51 -15.50
C ARG A 419 0.34 -8.99 -15.67
N GLY A 420 1.41 -9.46 -15.03
CA GLY A 420 1.87 -10.85 -15.08
C GLY A 420 2.71 -11.17 -16.30
N GLU A 421 3.12 -10.19 -17.11
CA GLU A 421 4.00 -10.42 -18.27
C GLU A 421 5.36 -10.99 -17.83
N GLU A 422 5.87 -10.51 -16.70
CA GLU A 422 7.07 -10.94 -15.98
C GLU A 422 6.98 -12.38 -15.42
N LEU A 423 5.79 -12.97 -15.36
CA LEU A 423 5.58 -14.34 -14.90
C LEU A 423 5.50 -15.35 -16.05
N ASN A 424 5.50 -14.88 -17.30
CA ASN A 424 5.46 -15.71 -18.49
C ASN A 424 6.86 -16.29 -18.78
N PRO A 425 7.06 -17.63 -18.73
CA PRO A 425 8.36 -18.26 -19.00
C PRO A 425 8.97 -17.97 -20.38
N HIS A 426 8.17 -17.44 -21.31
CA HIS A 426 8.60 -17.06 -22.66
C HIS A 426 8.82 -15.55 -22.84
N SER A 427 8.58 -14.73 -21.82
CA SER A 427 8.85 -13.28 -21.89
C SER A 427 10.31 -12.98 -21.52
N ALA A 428 10.85 -11.90 -22.08
CA ALA A 428 12.19 -11.43 -21.74
C ALA A 428 12.34 -10.99 -20.27
N GLY A 429 11.22 -10.69 -19.61
CA GLY A 429 11.20 -10.27 -18.20
C GLY A 429 11.13 -11.42 -17.20
N TYR A 430 10.95 -12.68 -17.66
CA TYR A 430 10.92 -13.83 -16.77
C TYR A 430 12.31 -14.33 -16.42
N PHE A 431 12.53 -14.55 -15.13
CA PHE A 431 13.71 -15.18 -14.57
C PHE A 431 13.38 -15.81 -13.23
N GLU A 432 14.21 -16.75 -12.79
CA GLU A 432 14.22 -17.25 -11.42
C GLU A 432 15.54 -16.86 -10.76
N LEU A 433 15.44 -16.00 -9.74
CA LEU A 433 16.59 -15.58 -8.97
C LEU A 433 16.88 -16.61 -7.88
N SER A 434 18.14 -17.04 -7.81
CA SER A 434 18.67 -17.81 -6.70
C SER A 434 19.55 -16.91 -5.84
N ILE A 435 19.32 -16.91 -4.53
CA ILE A 435 20.10 -16.16 -3.53
C ILE A 435 21.59 -16.50 -3.60
N HIS A 436 21.94 -17.71 -4.05
CA HIS A 436 23.33 -18.07 -4.25
C HIS A 436 24.08 -17.20 -5.26
N GLN A 437 23.36 -16.53 -6.17
CA GLN A 437 23.94 -15.56 -7.12
C GLN A 437 24.16 -14.18 -6.48
N LEU A 438 23.54 -13.93 -5.32
CA LEU A 438 23.71 -12.71 -4.52
C LEU A 438 24.86 -12.86 -3.51
N SER A 439 25.10 -14.08 -3.05
CA SER A 439 26.15 -14.39 -2.07
C SER A 439 27.55 -14.22 -2.63
N SER A 440 28.45 -13.64 -1.84
CA SER A 440 29.89 -13.54 -2.14
C SER A 440 30.69 -14.81 -1.80
N LEU A 441 30.06 -15.81 -1.18
CA LEU A 441 30.71 -17.06 -0.75
C LEU A 441 30.81 -18.08 -1.89
N ASP A 442 31.67 -19.09 -1.76
CA ASP A 442 31.73 -20.22 -2.69
C ASP A 442 30.57 -21.22 -2.45
N ARG A 443 30.13 -21.91 -3.51
CA ARG A 443 28.97 -22.83 -3.46
C ARG A 443 29.05 -23.91 -2.37
N PRO A 444 30.17 -24.64 -2.18
CA PRO A 444 30.31 -25.59 -1.08
C PRO A 444 30.05 -24.97 0.30
N THR A 445 30.61 -23.79 0.57
CA THR A 445 30.36 -23.07 1.84
C THR A 445 28.89 -22.71 1.99
N GLN A 446 28.25 -22.23 0.92
CA GLN A 446 26.84 -21.87 0.94
C GLN A 446 25.95 -23.09 1.27
N GLU A 447 26.16 -24.22 0.61
CA GLU A 447 25.41 -25.46 0.85
C GLU A 447 25.61 -26.00 2.27
N MET A 448 26.85 -25.95 2.77
CA MET A 448 27.17 -26.35 4.15
C MET A 448 26.42 -25.50 5.17
N ARG A 449 26.44 -24.16 5.03
CA ARG A 449 25.72 -23.24 5.94
C ARG A 449 24.22 -23.47 5.90
N LEU A 450 23.63 -23.63 4.70
CA LEU A 450 22.20 -23.92 4.54
C LEU A 450 21.80 -25.26 5.17
N ALA A 451 22.60 -26.31 4.98
CA ALA A 451 22.36 -27.61 5.59
C ALA A 451 22.39 -27.54 7.12
N TYR A 452 23.35 -26.81 7.69
CA TYR A 452 23.44 -26.58 9.13
C TYR A 452 22.18 -25.87 9.67
N ILE A 453 21.76 -24.79 9.02
CA ILE A 453 20.56 -24.02 9.41
C ILE A 453 19.31 -24.92 9.38
N LEU A 454 19.12 -25.71 8.32
CA LEU A 454 17.96 -26.59 8.17
C LEU A 454 17.97 -27.78 9.14
N GLN A 455 19.15 -28.26 9.54
CA GLN A 455 19.29 -29.27 10.58
C GLN A 455 18.94 -28.70 11.96
N LYS A 456 19.38 -27.46 12.25
CA LYS A 456 19.13 -26.78 13.51
C LYS A 456 17.67 -26.35 13.68
N PHE A 457 17.06 -25.86 12.59
CA PHE A 457 15.70 -25.35 12.56
C PHE A 457 14.82 -26.22 11.66
N PRO A 458 14.35 -27.39 12.14
CA PRO A 458 13.57 -28.30 11.31
C PRO A 458 12.25 -27.65 10.89
N LEU A 459 12.03 -27.48 9.60
CA LEU A 459 10.84 -26.87 9.02
C LEU A 459 9.82 -27.95 8.65
N SER A 460 8.52 -27.65 8.77
CA SER A 460 7.49 -28.52 8.18
C SER A 460 7.55 -28.50 6.66
N GLU A 461 6.84 -29.40 5.99
CA GLU A 461 6.86 -29.48 4.53
C GLU A 461 6.49 -28.13 3.85
N SER A 462 5.43 -27.46 4.32
CA SER A 462 5.02 -26.16 3.77
C SER A 462 6.02 -25.05 4.06
N GLN A 463 6.60 -25.04 5.27
CA GLN A 463 7.63 -24.07 5.66
C GLN A 463 8.93 -24.30 4.88
N ARG A 464 9.29 -25.57 4.64
CA ARG A 464 10.45 -25.95 3.85
C ARG A 464 10.29 -25.56 2.39
N ARG A 465 9.11 -25.76 1.80
CA ARG A 465 8.81 -25.25 0.45
C ARG A 465 8.93 -23.73 0.37
N ALA A 466 8.46 -23.00 1.39
CA ALA A 466 8.59 -21.55 1.44
C ALA A 466 10.07 -21.13 1.54
N PHE A 467 10.84 -21.80 2.38
CA PHE A 467 12.29 -21.60 2.47
C PHE A 467 12.99 -21.87 1.13
N ASP A 468 12.78 -23.05 0.53
CA ASP A 468 13.44 -23.43 -0.71
C ASP A 468 13.10 -22.46 -1.86
N ARG A 469 11.84 -22.00 -1.96
CA ARG A 469 11.48 -20.97 -2.95
C ARG A 469 12.16 -19.64 -2.68
N SER A 470 12.22 -19.20 -1.43
CA SER A 470 12.92 -17.96 -1.04
C SER A 470 14.43 -18.00 -1.25
N ILE A 471 15.06 -19.18 -1.34
CA ILE A 471 16.51 -19.31 -1.52
C ILE A 471 16.89 -19.65 -2.96
N TYR A 472 16.13 -20.52 -3.62
CA TYR A 472 16.51 -21.11 -4.91
C TYR A 472 15.67 -20.61 -6.09
N HIS A 473 14.42 -20.22 -5.88
CA HIS A 473 13.43 -20.03 -6.96
C HIS A 473 12.54 -18.79 -6.75
N ILE A 474 13.15 -17.60 -6.71
CA ILE A 474 12.40 -16.34 -6.62
C ILE A 474 12.02 -15.88 -8.04
N CYS A 475 10.80 -16.20 -8.46
CA CYS A 475 10.26 -15.83 -9.78
C CYS A 475 10.12 -14.31 -9.92
N ALA A 476 10.67 -13.74 -10.98
CA ALA A 476 10.65 -12.30 -11.25
C ALA A 476 11.17 -11.44 -10.07
N GLY A 477 11.99 -12.01 -9.18
CA GLY A 477 12.48 -11.34 -7.98
C GLY A 477 11.43 -11.10 -6.89
N VAL A 478 10.22 -11.68 -6.98
CA VAL A 478 9.16 -11.55 -5.97
C VAL A 478 8.69 -12.92 -5.48
N HIS A 479 8.60 -13.09 -4.16
CA HIS A 479 8.02 -14.29 -3.55
C HIS A 479 6.96 -13.91 -2.50
N LEU A 480 5.79 -14.53 -2.58
CA LEU A 480 4.72 -14.36 -1.59
C LEU A 480 4.66 -15.59 -0.67
N ILE A 481 4.59 -15.36 0.64
CA ILE A 481 4.36 -16.40 1.63
C ILE A 481 3.08 -16.04 2.39
N GLN A 482 2.02 -16.81 2.13
CA GLN A 482 0.80 -16.71 2.90
C GLN A 482 0.91 -17.61 4.11
N GLY A 483 0.66 -17.06 5.31
CA GLY A 483 0.56 -17.87 6.50
C GLY A 483 -0.64 -17.48 7.35
N PRO A 484 -1.65 -18.36 7.47
CA PRO A 484 -2.72 -18.21 8.44
C PRO A 484 -2.20 -18.03 9.88
N PRO A 485 -3.00 -17.48 10.81
CA PRO A 485 -2.58 -17.35 12.21
C PRO A 485 -2.23 -18.73 12.80
N GLY A 486 -1.10 -18.83 13.52
CA GLY A 486 -0.64 -20.08 14.14
C GLY A 486 0.23 -20.99 13.25
N THR A 487 0.44 -20.65 11.97
CA THR A 487 1.18 -21.51 11.01
C THR A 487 2.71 -21.38 11.03
N GLY A 488 3.24 -20.56 11.95
CA GLY A 488 4.67 -20.33 12.08
C GLY A 488 5.27 -19.39 11.02
N LYS A 489 4.53 -18.35 10.61
CA LYS A 489 5.03 -17.27 9.72
C LYS A 489 6.35 -16.70 10.21
N THR A 490 6.39 -16.18 11.44
CA THR A 490 7.57 -15.54 12.04
C THR A 490 8.76 -16.50 12.10
N ARG A 491 8.52 -17.79 12.41
CA ARG A 491 9.56 -18.83 12.40
C ARG A 491 10.10 -19.09 11.00
N THR A 492 9.23 -19.13 9.99
CA THR A 492 9.65 -19.33 8.60
C THR A 492 10.45 -18.14 8.10
N ALA A 493 9.97 -16.92 8.40
CA ALA A 493 10.67 -15.67 8.10
C ALA A 493 12.04 -15.59 8.77
N SER A 494 12.14 -15.92 10.07
CA SER A 494 13.41 -15.86 10.79
C SER A 494 14.44 -16.81 10.19
N VAL A 495 14.04 -18.05 9.85
CA VAL A 495 14.95 -19.02 9.22
C VAL A 495 15.38 -18.59 7.82
N ILE A 496 14.49 -17.97 7.03
CA ILE A 496 14.86 -17.37 5.74
C ILE A 496 15.88 -16.23 5.94
N ILE A 497 15.61 -15.30 6.87
CA ILE A 497 16.49 -14.16 7.14
C ILE A 497 17.87 -14.62 7.62
N LEU A 498 17.92 -15.62 8.51
CA LEU A 498 19.18 -16.22 8.97
C LEU A 498 19.96 -16.84 7.81
N ALA A 499 19.29 -17.57 6.91
CA ALA A 499 19.93 -18.13 5.73
C ALA A 499 20.48 -17.04 4.81
N LEU A 500 19.71 -16.00 4.50
CA LEU A 500 20.19 -14.86 3.70
C LEU A 500 21.43 -14.22 4.34
N ALA A 501 21.34 -13.88 5.62
CA ALA A 501 22.42 -13.22 6.36
C ALA A 501 23.69 -14.08 6.45
N CYS A 502 23.55 -15.37 6.79
CA CYS A 502 24.66 -16.33 6.83
C CYS A 502 25.25 -16.63 5.44
N LEU A 503 24.57 -16.25 4.35
CA LEU A 503 25.12 -16.28 2.99
C LEU A 503 25.72 -14.93 2.57
N HIS A 504 25.94 -14.02 3.52
CA HIS A 504 26.47 -12.67 3.29
C HIS A 504 25.58 -11.81 2.38
N VAL A 505 24.27 -12.09 2.35
CA VAL A 505 23.28 -11.27 1.65
C VAL A 505 22.72 -10.24 2.65
N ARG A 506 22.69 -8.96 2.26
CA ARG A 506 22.18 -7.89 3.13
C ARG A 506 20.66 -7.85 3.10
N VAL A 507 20.05 -7.90 4.28
CA VAL A 507 18.59 -8.03 4.44
C VAL A 507 17.99 -6.77 5.06
N LEU A 508 17.09 -6.11 4.34
CA LEU A 508 16.17 -5.13 4.93
C LEU A 508 14.93 -5.86 5.42
N LEU A 509 14.80 -5.99 6.73
CA LEU A 509 13.60 -6.51 7.38
C LEU A 509 12.65 -5.33 7.62
N ALA A 510 11.45 -5.39 7.04
CA ALA A 510 10.44 -4.37 7.19
C ALA A 510 9.07 -4.91 7.62
N ALA A 511 8.27 -4.07 8.26
CA ALA A 511 6.85 -4.32 8.52
C ALA A 511 6.09 -2.99 8.65
N GLY A 512 4.75 -3.02 8.58
CA GLY A 512 3.91 -1.82 8.72
C GLY A 512 3.83 -1.24 10.13
N SER A 513 4.30 -1.96 11.16
CA SER A 513 4.26 -1.51 12.55
C SER A 513 5.54 -1.82 13.31
N ASN A 514 5.88 -1.01 14.31
CA ASN A 514 7.04 -1.26 15.17
C ASN A 514 6.98 -2.65 15.81
N LYS A 515 5.81 -3.05 16.31
CA LYS A 515 5.61 -4.37 16.90
C LYS A 515 5.89 -5.51 15.91
N GLY A 516 5.46 -5.37 14.65
CA GLY A 516 5.76 -6.36 13.61
C GLY A 516 7.27 -6.51 13.38
N VAL A 517 7.98 -5.38 13.30
CA VAL A 517 9.43 -5.34 13.16
C VAL A 517 10.11 -5.97 14.39
N ASP A 518 9.70 -5.56 15.59
CA ASP A 518 10.31 -5.98 16.85
C ASP A 518 10.16 -7.50 17.06
N ASN A 519 8.95 -8.04 16.82
CA ASN A 519 8.68 -9.47 16.95
C ASN A 519 9.63 -10.32 16.07
N LEU A 520 9.77 -9.95 14.79
CA LEU A 520 10.60 -10.72 13.85
C LEU A 520 12.10 -10.48 14.09
N ALA A 521 12.51 -9.24 14.36
CA ALA A 521 13.90 -8.91 14.65
C ALA A 521 14.39 -9.60 15.94
N ALA A 522 13.58 -9.61 17.00
CA ALA A 522 13.91 -10.30 18.25
C ALA A 522 13.94 -11.83 18.07
N ALA A 523 13.10 -12.39 17.20
CA ALA A 523 13.19 -13.80 16.84
C ALA A 523 14.54 -14.12 16.17
N VAL A 524 14.96 -13.32 15.19
CA VAL A 524 16.27 -13.50 14.52
C VAL A 524 17.43 -13.32 15.51
N LEU A 525 17.39 -12.27 16.34
CA LEU A 525 18.44 -11.97 17.31
C LEU A 525 18.65 -13.12 18.30
N ARG A 526 17.57 -13.69 18.83
CA ARG A 526 17.65 -14.83 19.75
C ARG A 526 18.30 -16.05 19.11
N GLU A 527 18.02 -16.33 17.84
CA GLU A 527 18.66 -17.46 17.16
C GLU A 527 20.16 -17.23 16.91
N LEU A 528 20.57 -15.97 16.66
CA LEU A 528 21.99 -15.60 16.57
C LEU A 528 22.69 -15.72 17.94
N ASP A 529 22.03 -15.30 19.02
CA ASP A 529 22.58 -15.38 20.38
C ASP A 529 22.71 -16.82 20.89
N ASN A 530 21.77 -17.69 20.51
CA ASN A 530 21.77 -19.09 20.92
C ASN A 530 22.77 -19.96 20.14
N ASP A 531 23.34 -19.45 19.04
CA ASP A 531 24.26 -20.21 18.19
C ASP A 531 25.46 -19.36 17.74
N PRO A 532 26.62 -19.49 18.41
CA PRO A 532 27.83 -18.76 18.05
C PRO A 532 28.26 -18.96 16.59
N THR A 533 27.99 -20.13 16.02
CA THR A 533 28.32 -20.43 14.62
C THR A 533 27.53 -19.55 13.66
N LEU A 534 26.24 -19.33 13.94
CA LEU A 534 25.38 -18.46 13.13
C LEU A 534 25.79 -16.99 13.29
N SER A 535 26.11 -16.57 14.51
CA SER A 535 26.62 -15.23 14.79
C SER A 535 27.90 -14.94 13.99
N ASP A 536 28.86 -15.87 14.01
CA ASP A 536 30.11 -15.76 13.27
C ASP A 536 29.89 -15.74 11.74
N TRP A 537 28.94 -16.52 11.22
CA TRP A 537 28.64 -16.57 9.78
C TRP A 537 27.84 -15.39 9.24
N CYS A 538 27.06 -14.71 10.08
CA CYS A 538 26.30 -13.52 9.70
C CYS A 538 27.23 -12.38 9.25
N ASP A 539 28.46 -12.35 9.78
CA ASP A 539 29.52 -11.41 9.40
C ASP A 539 28.99 -9.97 9.28
N GLY A 540 28.44 -9.49 10.40
CA GLY A 540 27.79 -8.18 10.50
C GLY A 540 26.68 -8.17 11.54
N GLN A 541 26.33 -6.97 12.00
CA GLN A 541 25.34 -6.79 13.06
C GLN A 541 23.90 -6.76 12.53
N LEU A 542 22.96 -7.19 13.37
CA LEU A 542 21.56 -6.83 13.26
C LEU A 542 21.36 -5.45 13.88
N VAL A 543 20.66 -4.55 13.17
CA VAL A 543 20.38 -3.20 13.64
C VAL A 543 18.88 -2.94 13.63
N ARG A 544 18.33 -2.51 14.76
CA ARG A 544 16.96 -2.01 14.85
C ARG A 544 16.95 -0.49 14.64
N LEU A 545 16.52 -0.06 13.45
CA LEU A 545 16.46 1.35 13.06
C LEU A 545 15.06 1.93 13.32
N ARG A 546 14.94 2.82 14.32
CA ARG A 546 13.71 3.55 14.66
C ARG A 546 13.71 4.94 14.04
N SER A 547 12.66 5.73 14.26
CA SER A 547 12.59 7.09 13.71
C SER A 547 13.64 8.01 14.37
N PRO A 548 14.10 9.07 13.67
CA PRO A 548 15.08 10.01 14.21
C PRO A 548 14.64 10.61 15.55
N SER A 549 13.36 10.99 15.66
CA SER A 549 12.80 11.50 16.92
C SER A 549 12.88 10.49 18.05
N TYR A 550 12.61 9.20 17.79
CA TYR A 550 12.72 8.15 18.81
C TYR A 550 14.18 7.98 19.24
N GLN A 551 15.12 7.94 18.30
CA GLN A 551 16.54 7.76 18.59
C GLN A 551 17.06 8.90 19.46
N ILE A 552 16.79 10.15 19.07
CA ILE A 552 17.19 11.32 19.85
C ILE A 552 16.53 11.29 21.24
N SER A 553 15.23 11.02 21.33
CA SER A 553 14.56 10.90 22.63
C SER A 553 15.15 9.80 23.52
N SER A 554 15.51 8.66 22.93
CA SER A 554 16.14 7.54 23.64
C SER A 554 17.54 7.91 24.16
N LEU A 555 18.37 8.55 23.34
CA LEU A 555 19.69 9.05 23.74
C LEU A 555 19.59 10.03 24.90
N ARG A 556 18.66 10.99 24.79
CA ARG A 556 18.41 12.01 25.82
C ARG A 556 17.83 11.41 27.10
N ALA A 557 17.01 10.37 27.01
CA ALA A 557 16.49 9.67 28.19
C ALA A 557 17.60 8.92 28.93
N LYS A 558 18.52 8.27 28.19
CA LYS A 558 19.69 7.59 28.76
C LYS A 558 20.65 8.57 29.45
N SER A 559 20.72 9.80 28.94
CA SER A 559 21.58 10.86 29.47
C SER A 559 20.94 11.60 30.66
N ALA A 560 19.66 11.99 30.55
CA ALA A 560 19.11 13.04 31.40
C ALA A 560 18.66 12.65 32.82
N LEU A 561 18.24 11.42 33.17
CA LEU A 561 17.80 11.08 34.55
C LEU A 561 17.65 9.57 34.82
N HIS A 562 18.23 9.12 35.94
CA HIS A 562 18.08 7.75 36.48
C HIS A 562 16.64 7.36 36.90
N THR A 563 15.71 8.31 37.03
CA THR A 563 14.39 8.08 37.66
C THR A 563 13.26 7.77 36.65
N VAL A 564 13.22 8.45 35.49
CA VAL A 564 12.24 8.17 34.41
C VAL A 564 12.59 6.86 33.66
N SER A 565 13.87 6.54 33.64
CA SER A 565 14.44 5.35 33.00
C SER A 565 13.96 4.02 33.59
N LYS A 566 13.50 4.00 34.85
CA LYS A 566 13.03 2.76 35.51
C LYS A 566 11.60 2.39 35.11
N GLU A 567 10.66 3.33 35.19
CA GLU A 567 9.25 3.08 34.82
C GLU A 567 9.06 2.80 33.32
N HIS A 568 9.90 3.38 32.46
CA HIS A 568 9.85 3.10 31.01
C HIS A 568 10.42 1.72 30.67
N ARG A 569 11.44 1.24 31.41
CA ARG A 569 11.98 -0.11 31.26
C ARG A 569 11.00 -1.17 31.79
N ASP A 570 10.33 -0.91 32.91
CA ASP A 570 9.40 -1.86 33.54
C ASP A 570 8.14 -2.16 32.69
N ASN A 571 7.90 -1.40 31.60
CA ASN A 571 6.76 -1.57 30.69
C ASN A 571 7.13 -2.09 29.28
N LEU A 572 8.40 -2.39 29.02
CA LEU A 572 8.82 -2.91 27.71
C LEU A 572 8.34 -4.35 27.51
N SER A 573 8.00 -4.69 26.27
CA SER A 573 7.81 -6.09 25.92
C SER A 573 9.16 -6.82 25.92
N LYS A 574 9.13 -8.15 26.14
CA LYS A 574 10.35 -8.98 26.07
C LYS A 574 11.11 -8.81 24.75
N ASP A 575 10.39 -8.71 23.62
CA ASP A 575 11.02 -8.52 22.32
C ASP A 575 11.70 -7.12 22.21
N GLU A 576 11.13 -6.08 22.83
CA GLU A 576 11.77 -4.76 22.91
C GLU A 576 13.01 -4.76 23.79
N GLU A 577 12.97 -5.45 24.93
CA GLU A 577 14.12 -5.62 25.83
C GLU A 577 15.29 -6.32 25.12
N ASP A 578 15.01 -7.44 24.44
CA ASP A 578 16.01 -8.19 23.67
C ASP A 578 16.69 -7.29 22.62
N LEU A 579 15.93 -6.38 22.01
CA LEU A 579 16.41 -5.48 20.97
C LEU A 579 17.17 -4.25 21.46
N LEU A 580 17.11 -3.88 22.74
CA LEU A 580 17.71 -2.64 23.26
C LEU A 580 19.18 -2.48 22.88
N ARG A 581 19.96 -3.57 22.92
CA ARG A 581 21.40 -3.56 22.62
C ARG A 581 21.73 -3.43 21.13
N VAL A 582 20.78 -3.73 20.25
CA VAL A 582 20.91 -3.63 18.79
C VAL A 582 20.14 -2.45 18.21
N GLN A 583 19.52 -1.60 19.06
CA GLN A 583 18.95 -0.35 18.59
C GLN A 583 20.06 0.59 18.13
N MET A 584 19.80 1.31 17.04
CA MET A 584 20.79 2.20 16.42
C MET A 584 21.41 3.19 17.41
N ASP A 585 20.60 3.80 18.27
CA ASP A 585 21.09 4.74 19.29
C ASP A 585 22.00 4.08 20.33
N SER A 586 21.71 2.84 20.73
CA SER A 586 22.59 2.07 21.61
C SER A 586 23.90 1.70 20.94
N LEU A 587 23.87 1.31 19.67
CA LEU A 587 25.07 0.93 18.90
C LEU A 587 25.98 2.14 18.67
N VAL A 588 25.41 3.27 18.25
CA VAL A 588 26.16 4.53 18.06
C VAL A 588 26.81 4.98 19.37
N LEU A 589 26.09 4.91 20.50
CA LEU A 589 26.66 5.23 21.80
C LEU A 589 27.81 4.29 22.16
N ALA A 590 27.60 2.97 22.06
CA ALA A 590 28.64 1.99 22.40
C ALA A 590 29.88 2.16 21.52
N HIS A 591 29.71 2.49 20.23
CA HIS A 591 30.83 2.77 19.34
C HIS A 591 31.58 4.04 19.71
N ALA A 592 30.86 5.12 20.04
CA ALA A 592 31.46 6.38 20.46
C ALA A 592 32.20 6.25 21.81
N GLU A 593 31.67 5.48 22.75
CA GLU A 593 32.32 5.18 24.04
C GLU A 593 33.56 4.29 23.88
N GLY A 594 33.58 3.42 22.87
CA GLY A 594 34.69 2.52 22.56
C GLY A 594 35.90 3.21 21.91
N ASP A 595 35.70 4.34 21.24
CA ASP A 595 36.76 5.12 20.58
C ASP A 595 36.58 6.64 20.79
N PRO A 596 36.81 7.15 22.02
CA PRO A 596 36.56 8.55 22.36
C PRO A 596 37.57 9.53 21.74
N GLU A 597 38.67 9.05 21.17
CA GLU A 597 39.73 9.86 20.54
C GLU A 597 39.32 10.37 19.16
N SER A 598 38.38 9.69 18.49
CA SER A 598 37.75 10.18 17.27
C SER A 598 37.05 11.52 17.54
N GLU A 599 37.36 12.54 16.72
CA GLU A 599 36.79 13.88 16.84
C GLU A 599 35.26 13.85 16.90
N LEU A 600 34.66 13.01 16.05
CA LEU A 600 33.22 12.91 15.90
C LEU A 600 32.55 12.17 17.09
N HIS A 601 33.21 11.15 17.64
CA HIS A 601 32.75 10.45 18.84
C HIS A 601 32.83 11.37 20.07
N SER A 602 33.97 12.05 20.24
CA SER A 602 34.18 13.04 21.30
C SER A 602 33.12 14.15 21.25
N GLN A 603 32.78 14.60 20.04
CA GLN A 603 31.76 15.62 19.84
C GLN A 603 30.36 15.14 20.25
N LEU A 604 29.97 13.91 19.86
CA LEU A 604 28.69 13.32 20.27
C LEU A 604 28.58 13.25 21.80
N LEU A 605 29.59 12.66 22.47
CA LEU A 605 29.59 12.49 23.92
C LEU A 605 29.55 13.83 24.66
N LYS A 606 30.29 14.84 24.17
CA LYS A 606 30.23 16.20 24.71
C LYS A 606 28.83 16.81 24.59
N LEU A 607 28.20 16.71 23.42
CA LEU A 607 26.84 17.23 23.20
C LEU A 607 25.82 16.56 24.12
N LEU A 608 25.90 15.24 24.32
CA LEU A 608 25.03 14.54 25.26
C LEU A 608 25.25 15.03 26.70
N SER A 609 26.50 15.15 27.16
CA SER A 609 26.81 15.69 28.49
C SER A 609 26.34 17.15 28.69
N PHE A 610 26.34 17.96 27.63
CA PHE A 610 25.78 19.31 27.68
C PHE A 610 24.26 19.30 27.78
N ASP A 611 23.58 18.40 27.08
CA ASP A 611 22.13 18.24 27.19
C ASP A 611 21.72 17.85 28.61
N GLU A 612 22.46 16.94 29.26
CA GLU A 612 22.21 16.52 30.65
C GLU A 612 22.28 17.68 31.63
N THR A 613 23.27 18.56 31.47
CA THR A 613 23.59 19.59 32.48
C THR A 613 22.84 20.90 32.27
N ARG A 614 22.56 21.28 31.02
CA ARG A 614 22.00 22.61 30.68
C ARG A 614 20.92 22.57 29.59
N GLY A 615 20.69 21.42 28.96
CA GLY A 615 19.88 21.31 27.75
C GLY A 615 20.61 21.87 26.51
N LEU A 616 20.23 21.37 25.34
CA LEU A 616 20.81 21.84 24.06
C LEU A 616 20.12 23.09 23.52
N THR A 617 20.93 23.99 22.95
CA THR A 617 20.42 25.05 22.06
C THR A 617 19.98 24.45 20.72
N GLN A 618 19.15 25.16 19.94
CA GLN A 618 18.74 24.71 18.59
C GLN A 618 19.94 24.31 17.73
N LYS A 619 20.97 25.17 17.66
CA LYS A 619 22.20 24.89 16.91
C LYS A 619 22.94 23.65 17.42
N SER A 620 22.98 23.44 18.73
CA SER A 620 23.62 22.25 19.31
C SER A 620 22.79 20.97 19.10
N SER A 621 21.46 21.10 19.00
CA SER A 621 20.56 20.00 18.64
C SER A 621 20.72 19.59 17.18
N GLU A 622 20.87 20.55 16.27
CA GLU A 622 21.21 20.28 14.86
C GLU A 622 22.56 19.56 14.76
N GLN A 623 23.58 20.06 15.48
CA GLN A 623 24.88 19.40 15.55
C GLN A 623 24.81 17.99 16.12
N LEU A 624 23.96 17.73 17.11
CA LEU A 624 23.75 16.40 17.66
C LEU A 624 23.13 15.47 16.60
N SER A 625 22.12 15.94 15.87
CA SER A 625 21.51 15.20 14.76
C SER A 625 22.54 14.87 13.68
N ASP A 626 23.34 15.85 13.24
CA ASP A 626 24.38 15.64 12.23
C ASP A 626 25.43 14.61 12.67
N CYS A 627 25.83 14.64 13.94
CA CYS A 627 26.77 13.66 14.49
C CYS A 627 26.13 12.26 14.52
N LEU A 628 24.88 12.17 14.97
CA LEU A 628 24.13 10.92 15.02
C LEU A 628 23.96 10.31 13.63
N ASP A 629 23.65 11.12 12.61
CA ASP A 629 23.44 10.64 11.24
C ASP A 629 24.74 10.08 10.64
N LYS A 630 25.87 10.78 10.81
CA LYS A 630 27.18 10.32 10.33
C LYS A 630 27.59 8.99 10.96
N LEU A 631 27.38 8.85 12.27
CA LEU A 631 27.67 7.59 12.97
C LEU A 631 26.70 6.49 12.60
N SER A 632 25.43 6.82 12.42
CA SER A 632 24.41 5.87 11.99
C SER A 632 24.74 5.32 10.60
N ILE A 633 25.21 6.14 9.65
CA ILE A 633 25.67 5.67 8.34
C ILE A 633 26.84 4.68 8.48
N ALA A 634 27.81 4.98 9.34
CA ALA A 634 28.94 4.08 9.60
C ALA A 634 28.47 2.73 10.18
N GLU A 635 27.55 2.74 11.16
CA GLU A 635 26.99 1.53 11.75
C GLU A 635 26.12 0.73 10.78
N LEU A 636 25.32 1.40 9.95
CA LEU A 636 24.53 0.79 8.88
C LEU A 636 25.43 0.12 7.84
N SER A 637 26.53 0.76 7.43
CA SER A 637 27.44 0.21 6.43
C SER A 637 28.05 -1.15 6.82
N ARG A 638 28.19 -1.41 8.14
CA ARG A 638 28.72 -2.65 8.74
C ARG A 638 27.63 -3.68 9.07
N SER A 639 26.36 -3.33 8.89
CA SER A 639 25.25 -4.20 9.25
C SER A 639 24.95 -5.24 8.16
N ARG A 640 24.53 -6.43 8.60
CA ARG A 640 24.02 -7.49 7.70
C ARG A 640 22.50 -7.45 7.60
N ILE A 641 21.84 -7.08 8.69
CA ILE A 641 20.39 -7.06 8.81
C ILE A 641 19.99 -5.70 9.38
N VAL A 642 19.14 -4.96 8.65
CA VAL A 642 18.52 -3.73 9.16
C VAL A 642 17.03 -3.97 9.31
N ALA A 643 16.52 -3.81 10.52
CA ALA A 643 15.11 -3.95 10.87
C ALA A 643 14.48 -2.57 11.09
N THR A 644 13.52 -2.20 10.25
CA THR A 644 12.86 -0.88 10.29
C THR A 644 11.39 -0.99 9.88
N THR A 645 10.56 0.02 10.16
CA THR A 645 9.20 0.03 9.60
C THR A 645 9.26 0.44 8.13
N LEU A 646 8.30 0.00 7.31
CA LEU A 646 8.20 0.42 5.90
C LEU A 646 8.24 1.95 5.77
N THR A 647 7.49 2.63 6.63
CA THR A 647 7.43 4.09 6.71
C THR A 647 8.70 4.75 7.24
N ASN A 648 9.64 4.03 7.84
CA ASN A 648 10.93 4.58 8.27
C ASN A 648 12.05 4.28 7.27
N ALA A 649 11.80 3.50 6.22
CA ALA A 649 12.79 3.19 5.20
C ALA A 649 13.16 4.40 4.31
N TYR A 650 12.43 5.52 4.40
CA TYR A 650 12.78 6.76 3.69
C TYR A 650 13.96 7.52 4.30
N GLN A 651 14.39 7.17 5.50
CA GLN A 651 15.41 7.94 6.22
C GLN A 651 16.65 8.15 5.34
N GLU A 652 17.13 9.39 5.29
CA GLU A 652 18.26 9.78 4.44
C GLU A 652 19.50 8.95 4.74
N ILE A 653 19.74 8.61 6.01
CA ILE A 653 20.82 7.74 6.43
C ILE A 653 20.72 6.31 5.84
N LEU A 654 19.54 5.80 5.54
CA LEU A 654 19.35 4.49 4.90
C LEU A 654 19.44 4.59 3.37
N GLN A 655 19.00 5.72 2.79
CA GLN A 655 19.07 5.99 1.35
C GLN A 655 20.47 6.44 0.90
N HIS A 656 21.36 6.77 1.84
CA HIS A 656 22.71 7.26 1.55
C HIS A 656 23.56 6.19 0.82
N PRO A 657 24.29 6.54 -0.26
CA PRO A 657 25.07 5.58 -1.04
C PRO A 657 26.09 4.78 -0.23
N ASP A 658 26.77 5.42 0.71
CA ASP A 658 27.80 4.80 1.57
C ASP A 658 27.22 4.01 2.77
N SER A 659 25.90 3.93 2.88
CA SER A 659 25.22 3.24 3.98
C SER A 659 24.92 1.78 3.65
N PHE A 660 23.92 1.21 4.34
CA PHE A 660 23.39 -0.12 4.08
C PHE A 660 22.69 -0.19 2.71
N GLN A 661 23.19 -1.04 1.82
CA GLN A 661 22.61 -1.28 0.51
C GLN A 661 21.97 -2.69 0.49
N PRO A 662 20.66 -2.82 0.77
CA PRO A 662 20.01 -4.12 0.87
C PRO A 662 19.94 -4.85 -0.46
N ASP A 663 20.25 -6.15 -0.46
CA ASP A 663 20.06 -7.02 -1.61
C ASP A 663 18.63 -7.59 -1.64
N VAL A 664 18.06 -7.84 -0.45
CA VAL A 664 16.74 -8.45 -0.28
C VAL A 664 15.90 -7.67 0.72
N LEU A 665 14.67 -7.37 0.35
CA LEU A 665 13.64 -6.84 1.24
C LEU A 665 12.73 -7.97 1.72
N VAL A 666 12.60 -8.15 3.03
CA VAL A 666 11.68 -9.10 3.66
C VAL A 666 10.63 -8.31 4.43
N CYS A 667 9.38 -8.35 3.96
CA CYS A 667 8.27 -7.63 4.54
C CYS A 667 7.37 -8.59 5.35
N ASP A 668 7.26 -8.39 6.66
CA ASP A 668 6.28 -9.12 7.49
C ASP A 668 4.97 -8.32 7.62
N GLU A 669 3.87 -9.04 7.86
CA GLU A 669 2.51 -8.48 7.92
C GLU A 669 2.14 -7.62 6.68
N SER A 670 2.65 -8.01 5.52
CA SER A 670 2.54 -7.26 4.25
C SER A 670 1.09 -7.06 3.80
N SER A 671 0.19 -8.01 4.11
CA SER A 671 -1.23 -7.88 3.78
C SER A 671 -1.97 -6.81 4.61
N GLN A 672 -1.38 -6.38 5.73
CA GLN A 672 -1.92 -5.33 6.60
C GLN A 672 -1.29 -3.96 6.35
N CYS A 673 -0.49 -3.82 5.28
CA CYS A 673 0.19 -2.57 4.92
C CYS A 673 -0.46 -1.95 3.67
N LEU A 674 -0.49 -0.61 3.59
CA LEU A 674 -0.97 0.07 2.40
C LEU A 674 0.04 -0.12 1.26
N GLU A 675 -0.40 -0.06 0.01
CA GLU A 675 0.52 -0.12 -1.13
C GLU A 675 1.56 1.01 -1.09
N GLY A 676 1.16 2.20 -0.62
CA GLY A 676 2.08 3.33 -0.43
C GLY A 676 3.20 3.09 0.59
N ASP A 677 2.96 2.27 1.62
CA ASP A 677 4.01 1.91 2.60
C ASP A 677 5.10 1.07 1.92
N HIS A 678 4.70 0.11 1.08
CA HIS A 678 5.65 -0.74 0.35
C HIS A 678 6.51 0.06 -0.62
N MET A 679 5.92 1.07 -1.29
CA MET A 679 6.65 1.89 -2.26
C MET A 679 7.84 2.61 -1.63
N ILE A 680 7.77 3.00 -0.36
CA ILE A 680 8.88 3.68 0.33
C ILE A 680 10.13 2.80 0.38
N ALA A 681 9.97 1.51 0.69
CA ALA A 681 11.10 0.58 0.75
C ALA A 681 11.48 0.03 -0.64
N MET A 682 10.49 -0.23 -1.49
CA MET A 682 10.70 -0.81 -2.83
C MET A 682 11.28 0.16 -3.86
N THR A 683 11.48 1.45 -3.53
CA THR A 683 12.21 2.38 -4.39
C THR A 683 13.71 2.37 -4.13
N ILE A 684 14.20 1.64 -3.12
CA ILE A 684 15.65 1.52 -2.83
C ILE A 684 16.35 0.80 -4.00
N PRO A 685 17.30 1.45 -4.71
CA PRO A 685 17.82 0.94 -5.98
C PRO A 685 18.59 -0.39 -5.90
N SER A 686 19.17 -0.71 -4.74
CA SER A 686 20.00 -1.91 -4.54
C SER A 686 19.21 -3.21 -4.39
N ILE A 687 17.90 -3.13 -4.09
CA ILE A 687 17.08 -4.33 -3.85
C ILE A 687 16.95 -5.13 -5.14
N ARG A 688 17.23 -6.43 -5.05
CA ARG A 688 17.12 -7.41 -6.15
C ARG A 688 15.99 -8.38 -5.95
N ALA A 689 15.60 -8.66 -4.71
CA ALA A 689 14.48 -9.55 -4.40
C ALA A 689 13.58 -8.98 -3.29
N VAL A 690 12.29 -9.28 -3.38
CA VAL A 690 11.29 -8.92 -2.36
C VAL A 690 10.53 -10.16 -1.93
N ILE A 691 10.47 -10.39 -0.61
CA ILE A 691 9.74 -11.50 0.01
C ILE A 691 8.63 -10.90 0.87
N PHE A 692 7.39 -11.08 0.46
CA PHE A 692 6.21 -10.64 1.21
C PHE A 692 5.68 -11.79 2.05
N LEU A 693 5.63 -11.60 3.36
CA LEU A 693 4.94 -12.48 4.30
C LEU A 693 3.70 -11.78 4.82
N GLY A 694 2.61 -12.53 4.92
CA GLY A 694 1.35 -12.00 5.41
C GLY A 694 0.23 -12.98 5.17
N ASP A 695 -0.98 -12.47 5.22
CA ASP A 695 -2.18 -13.25 4.99
C ASP A 695 -3.24 -12.40 4.29
N PRO A 696 -3.35 -12.51 2.95
CA PRO A 696 -4.29 -11.72 2.15
C PRO A 696 -5.76 -11.91 2.55
N ASP A 697 -6.10 -13.03 3.19
CA ASP A 697 -7.47 -13.35 3.60
C ASP A 697 -7.83 -12.78 4.99
N LEU A 698 -6.87 -12.16 5.69
CA LEU A 698 -7.13 -11.42 6.93
C LEU A 698 -7.62 -9.99 6.67
N ARG A 699 -7.87 -9.24 7.76
CA ARG A 699 -8.44 -7.90 7.68
C ARG A 699 -7.50 -6.94 6.94
N PRO A 700 -8.02 -6.14 5.99
CA PRO A 700 -7.24 -5.11 5.31
C PRO A 700 -6.83 -3.97 6.27
N PRO A 701 -5.82 -3.18 5.91
CA PRO A 701 -5.39 -2.00 6.67
C PRO A 701 -6.56 -1.02 6.94
N PRO A 702 -6.58 -0.39 8.12
CA PRO A 702 -7.57 0.63 8.47
C PRO A 702 -7.29 1.95 7.75
N LEU A 703 -8.35 2.68 7.38
CA LEU A 703 -8.28 4.03 6.83
C LEU A 703 -9.26 4.95 7.56
N ILE A 704 -8.85 6.18 7.87
CA ILE A 704 -9.72 7.15 8.53
C ILE A 704 -10.81 7.61 7.56
N SER A 705 -10.46 7.79 6.29
CA SER A 705 -11.35 8.29 5.23
C SER A 705 -12.29 7.22 4.64
N GLU A 706 -12.26 5.98 5.15
CA GLU A 706 -13.03 4.84 4.63
C GLU A 706 -14.54 5.17 4.53
N HIS A 707 -15.13 5.65 5.62
CA HIS A 707 -16.55 6.01 5.68
C HIS A 707 -16.84 7.46 5.27
N GLY A 708 -15.81 8.19 4.82
CA GLY A 708 -15.92 9.57 4.37
C GLY A 708 -16.06 9.73 2.86
N ARG A 709 -15.64 10.88 2.35
CA ARG A 709 -15.75 11.26 0.93
C ARG A 709 -14.60 10.73 0.05
N ASN A 710 -13.89 9.66 0.44
CA ASN A 710 -12.79 9.07 -0.35
C ASN A 710 -13.26 7.96 -1.30
N GLU A 711 -13.47 8.26 -2.58
CA GLU A 711 -13.88 7.32 -3.62
C GLU A 711 -12.88 6.16 -3.84
N CYS A 712 -11.61 6.38 -3.54
CA CYS A 712 -10.51 5.43 -3.72
C CYS A 712 -10.23 4.56 -2.48
N ALA A 713 -10.99 4.71 -1.39
CA ALA A 713 -10.70 4.01 -0.13
C ALA A 713 -10.51 2.49 -0.30
N LEU A 714 -11.33 1.82 -1.11
CA LEU A 714 -11.21 0.37 -1.34
C LEU A 714 -9.95 -0.01 -2.14
N TYR A 715 -9.42 0.88 -2.98
CA TYR A 715 -8.14 0.67 -3.65
C TYR A 715 -6.97 0.78 -2.67
N LEU A 716 -7.03 1.73 -1.72
CA LEU A 716 -6.01 1.89 -0.68
C LEU A 716 -6.01 0.72 0.32
N LYS A 717 -7.20 0.19 0.64
CA LYS A 717 -7.35 -0.97 1.55
C LYS A 717 -6.75 -2.26 0.98
N ARG A 718 -6.63 -2.36 -0.35
CA ARG A 718 -6.02 -3.53 -0.98
C ARG A 718 -4.50 -3.40 -0.91
N SER A 719 -3.86 -4.31 -0.18
CA SER A 719 -2.39 -4.34 -0.08
C SER A 719 -1.73 -4.73 -1.41
N LEU A 720 -0.45 -4.40 -1.57
CA LEU A 720 0.33 -4.88 -2.73
C LEU A 720 0.41 -6.41 -2.75
N MET A 721 0.58 -7.05 -1.59
CA MET A 721 0.63 -8.51 -1.48
C MET A 721 -0.65 -9.17 -2.01
N GLU A 722 -1.82 -8.68 -1.59
CA GLU A 722 -3.13 -9.18 -2.05
C GLU A 722 -3.27 -9.03 -3.57
N ARG A 723 -2.80 -7.89 -4.10
CA ARG A 723 -2.86 -7.57 -5.51
C ARG A 723 -1.96 -8.50 -6.36
N LEU A 724 -0.73 -8.72 -5.92
CA LEU A 724 0.21 -9.62 -6.58
C LEU A 724 -0.27 -11.08 -6.50
N TYR A 725 -0.83 -11.48 -5.35
CA TYR A 725 -1.46 -12.79 -5.18
C TYR A 725 -2.57 -13.00 -6.21
N ALA A 726 -3.50 -12.05 -6.33
CA ALA A 726 -4.58 -12.10 -7.32
C ALA A 726 -4.09 -12.01 -8.78
N ALA A 727 -2.93 -11.38 -9.03
CA ALA A 727 -2.28 -11.37 -10.35
C ALA A 727 -1.63 -12.72 -10.71
N GLY A 728 -1.50 -13.64 -9.75
CA GLY A 728 -0.96 -14.98 -9.96
C GLY A 728 0.54 -15.10 -9.72
N TYR A 729 1.14 -14.16 -8.99
CA TYR A 729 2.51 -14.29 -8.50
C TYR A 729 2.67 -15.56 -7.64
N PRO A 730 3.80 -16.27 -7.70
CA PRO A 730 4.02 -17.46 -6.90
C PRO A 730 3.84 -17.20 -5.41
N CYS A 731 2.83 -17.85 -4.84
CA CYS A 731 2.52 -17.82 -3.42
C CYS A 731 2.72 -19.19 -2.79
N THR A 732 3.39 -19.23 -1.65
CA THR A 732 3.54 -20.43 -0.83
C THR A 732 2.69 -20.31 0.41
N VAL A 733 1.69 -21.18 0.54
CA VAL A 733 0.78 -21.21 1.70
C VAL A 733 1.35 -22.13 2.79
N LEU A 734 1.46 -21.62 4.01
CA LEU A 734 1.81 -22.40 5.20
C LEU A 734 0.56 -23.11 5.72
N SER A 735 0.56 -24.44 5.76
CA SER A 735 -0.67 -25.24 5.93
C SER A 735 -0.81 -25.95 7.28
N THR A 736 0.21 -25.89 8.15
CA THR A 736 0.17 -26.57 9.46
C THR A 736 0.02 -25.53 10.57
N ASP A 737 -1.11 -25.54 11.30
CA ASP A 737 -1.32 -24.70 12.49
C ASP A 737 -0.76 -25.41 13.75
N TYR A 738 0.06 -24.70 14.51
CA TYR A 738 0.69 -25.16 15.75
C TYR A 738 0.14 -24.48 17.01
N GLY A 739 -0.71 -23.45 16.84
CA GLY A 739 -1.14 -22.58 17.93
C GLY A 739 -2.61 -22.71 18.30
N SER A 740 -3.49 -23.11 17.38
CA SER A 740 -4.93 -23.20 17.64
C SER A 740 -5.35 -24.55 18.21
N HIS A 741 -6.33 -24.55 19.11
CA HIS A 741 -7.06 -25.77 19.48
C HIS A 741 -7.88 -26.28 18.28
N VAL A 742 -8.00 -27.60 18.11
CA VAL A 742 -8.61 -28.25 16.93
C VAL A 742 -9.99 -27.69 16.57
N GLN A 743 -10.85 -27.47 17.56
CA GLN A 743 -12.20 -26.92 17.35
C GLN A 743 -12.20 -25.47 16.83
N SER A 744 -11.23 -24.65 17.24
CA SER A 744 -11.07 -23.27 16.76
C SER A 744 -10.53 -23.24 15.32
N LEU A 745 -9.65 -24.20 15.00
CA LEU A 745 -9.13 -24.38 13.65
C LEU A 745 -10.23 -24.82 12.68
N ASP A 746 -11.07 -25.78 13.08
CA ASP A 746 -12.20 -26.26 12.27
C ASP A 746 -13.18 -25.14 11.90
N LEU A 747 -13.47 -24.24 12.84
CA LEU A 747 -14.31 -23.06 12.58
C LEU A 747 -13.64 -22.12 11.57
N ARG A 748 -12.35 -21.83 11.72
CA ARG A 748 -11.59 -20.95 10.82
C ARG A 748 -11.47 -21.52 9.41
N ASN A 749 -11.23 -22.82 9.28
CA ASN A 749 -11.14 -23.49 7.98
C ASN A 749 -12.48 -23.49 7.24
N ARG A 750 -13.61 -23.58 7.96
CA ARG A 750 -14.94 -23.46 7.36
C ARG A 750 -15.26 -22.06 6.83
N GLU A 751 -14.63 -21.02 7.37
CA GLU A 751 -14.92 -19.62 7.04
C GLU A 751 -13.94 -18.98 6.03
N GLY A 752 -12.75 -19.54 5.79
CA GLY A 752 -11.78 -18.88 4.90
C GLY A 752 -10.59 -19.70 4.34
N TYR A 753 -10.36 -20.94 4.77
CA TYR A 753 -9.25 -21.77 4.29
C TYR A 753 -9.76 -23.15 3.87
N HIS A 754 -10.01 -23.34 2.57
CA HIS A 754 -10.44 -24.62 1.98
C HIS A 754 -9.28 -25.42 1.39
#